data_AF-B0SQ38-F1
#
_entry.id   AF-B0SQ38-F1
#
_cell.length_a   1.000
_cell.length_b   1.000
_cell.length_c   1.000
_cell.angle_alpha   90.00
_cell.angle_beta   90.00
_cell.angle_gamma   90.00
#
_symmetry.space_group_name_H-M   'P 1'
#
loop_
_entity.id
_entity.type
_entity.pdbx_description
1 polymer ?
#
loop_
_entity_poly.entity_id
_entity_poly.type
_entity_poly.pdbx_seq_one_letter_code
_entity_poly.pdbx_strand_id
1 'polypeptide(L)'
;MKQTITIILLCLFHSVLWAEESSCPNAKHYPISTNLGKPTDLSHHLVFTSTEIPKKEIHEIQRLFQTNPVAFANGEIPNFGNTANQFWFCFVLHNDENHNKRTITFIKYPLLDEVQFFALRESGEINKNIQGRRYPFRNRDKDYRGFSFATELLPSETVTYFVGVKTDSSVSVPLMIADEKHFDSYESIDTLLQGMFFGIVCVMSLYNLFVYFMVKDKAYLFYVNYLILAAILFQLSLQGLLPVLFLPDAPDLVYNAHNFLYFIFLLSCFPMSITFMNLKDNAPILYRVFMGLSIIPVICLLLLPFLPYRPLNQFGDLLSFCLAFYALFVSYYVSFVKKFPPARFYFFGYFMLIIGGLTTVLKYMGFFPVNVFTENAFQAATATEVLLMAFGLGDRISVVQKEKERIQLKAEINKQKLIAYGKELKLAQKLQESTLPQILPKFPGLSIKTGYFPASLVGGDFYDLTVYGKQQICGLIADVTGHGVPAAIEAAMLKIAYMQTLAFANKPGKVLESINVSLAGNYKNQFLTASAIFIDLEQKVLRVANAGHPALYKFNENSKSIEVIRPKGKLIGYSKEGMYPEEVHSLIKGDKLFLFTDGIWDLWENGDSGEEVLLDWLFQRKGESVESLYGGIDEHIRLRNKEGPADDDITFILFEIT
;
A
#
# COMPACT_ATOMS: atom_id res chain seq x y z
N MET A 1 -48.84 -74.33 56.78
CA MET A 1 -48.17 -73.02 56.98
C MET A 1 -46.72 -72.98 56.50
N LYS A 2 -45.90 -74.03 56.66
CA LYS A 2 -44.50 -74.02 56.15
C LYS A 2 -44.37 -74.07 54.61
N GLN A 3 -45.21 -74.82 53.91
CA GLN A 3 -45.14 -74.92 52.43
C GLN A 3 -45.54 -73.62 51.70
N THR A 4 -46.47 -72.84 52.27
CA THR A 4 -46.93 -71.58 51.66
C THR A 4 -45.87 -70.48 51.74
N ILE A 5 -45.07 -70.47 52.81
CA ILE A 5 -43.97 -69.51 53.00
C ILE A 5 -42.79 -69.85 52.08
N THR A 6 -42.51 -71.13 51.84
CA THR A 6 -41.46 -71.57 50.90
C THR A 6 -41.80 -71.21 49.45
N ILE A 7 -43.07 -71.31 49.04
CA ILE A 7 -43.51 -70.91 47.68
C ILE A 7 -43.45 -69.39 47.52
N ILE A 8 -43.83 -68.61 48.53
CA ILE A 8 -43.73 -67.13 48.47
C ILE A 8 -42.27 -66.68 48.44
N LEU A 9 -41.36 -67.34 49.18
CA LEU A 9 -39.91 -67.08 49.12
C LEU A 9 -39.28 -67.52 47.79
N LEU A 10 -39.73 -68.63 47.18
CA LEU A 10 -39.29 -69.05 45.84
C LEU A 10 -39.81 -68.13 44.74
N CYS A 11 -41.03 -67.61 44.86
CA CYS A 11 -41.58 -66.60 43.95
C CYS A 11 -40.88 -65.25 44.13
N LEU A 12 -40.52 -64.85 45.36
CA LEU A 12 -39.72 -63.64 45.62
C LEU A 12 -38.27 -63.79 45.16
N PHE A 13 -37.68 -65.00 45.22
CA PHE A 13 -36.35 -65.25 44.64
C PHE A 13 -36.40 -65.35 43.10
N HIS A 14 -37.44 -65.92 42.50
CA HIS A 14 -37.62 -65.91 41.04
C HIS A 14 -37.96 -64.52 40.50
N SER A 15 -38.68 -63.68 41.25
CA SER A 15 -38.98 -62.30 40.83
C SER A 15 -37.79 -61.34 41.00
N VAL A 16 -36.77 -61.72 41.79
CA VAL A 16 -35.52 -60.95 41.95
C VAL A 16 -34.41 -61.45 41.01
N LEU A 17 -34.49 -62.69 40.51
CA LEU A 17 -33.63 -63.23 39.45
C LEU A 17 -34.11 -62.92 38.02
N TRP A 18 -35.26 -62.26 37.88
CA TRP A 18 -35.82 -61.74 36.62
C TRP A 18 -36.05 -60.23 36.71
N ALA A 19 -35.19 -59.51 37.44
CA ALA A 19 -34.94 -58.11 37.10
C ALA A 19 -34.15 -58.16 35.79
N GLU A 20 -34.84 -57.99 34.65
CA GLU A 20 -34.18 -57.69 33.38
C GLU A 20 -33.07 -56.67 33.67
N GLU A 21 -31.82 -57.09 33.52
CA GLU A 21 -30.66 -56.21 33.45
C GLU A 21 -30.81 -55.36 32.17
N SER A 22 -31.83 -54.50 32.16
CA SER A 22 -32.01 -53.45 31.16
C SER A 22 -30.87 -52.47 31.38
N SER A 23 -29.80 -52.72 30.65
CA SER A 23 -28.55 -51.96 30.74
C SER A 23 -28.69 -50.48 30.36
N CYS A 24 -29.81 -50.11 29.72
CA CYS A 24 -30.22 -48.74 29.40
C CYS A 24 -31.58 -48.41 30.03
N PRO A 25 -31.66 -47.52 31.03
CA PRO A 25 -32.95 -47.20 31.67
C PRO A 25 -33.89 -46.44 30.72
N ASN A 26 -35.10 -46.96 30.54
CA ASN A 26 -36.23 -46.32 29.82
C ASN A 26 -35.98 -45.94 28.34
N ALA A 27 -34.98 -46.53 27.67
CA ALA A 27 -34.77 -46.31 26.24
C ALA A 27 -35.83 -47.06 25.40
N LYS A 28 -36.54 -46.35 24.52
CA LYS A 28 -37.44 -46.99 23.54
C LYS A 28 -36.60 -47.72 22.49
N HIS A 29 -36.87 -49.01 22.28
CA HIS A 29 -36.23 -49.80 21.23
C HIS A 29 -36.45 -49.12 19.88
N TYR A 30 -35.38 -48.98 19.11
CA TYR A 30 -35.45 -48.50 17.74
C TYR A 30 -35.62 -49.71 16.80
N PRO A 31 -36.80 -49.89 16.15
CA PRO A 31 -37.02 -51.00 15.22
C PRO A 31 -36.37 -50.70 13.88
N ILE A 32 -35.62 -51.68 13.37
CA ILE A 32 -34.82 -51.53 12.17
C ILE A 32 -35.66 -51.51 10.89
N SER A 33 -36.82 -52.18 10.87
CA SER A 33 -37.73 -52.27 9.72
C SER A 33 -38.37 -50.93 9.37
N THR A 34 -38.49 -50.01 10.33
CA THR A 34 -39.36 -48.83 10.17
C THR A 34 -38.76 -47.65 9.44
N ASN A 35 -37.44 -47.53 9.18
CA ASN A 35 -36.88 -46.42 8.36
C ASN A 35 -35.37 -46.45 8.05
N LEU A 36 -34.65 -47.59 8.11
CA LEU A 36 -33.19 -47.59 7.85
C LEU A 36 -32.74 -47.24 6.42
N GLY A 37 -33.67 -46.99 5.49
CA GLY A 37 -33.37 -46.59 4.11
C GLY A 37 -32.76 -45.19 3.96
N LYS A 38 -32.62 -44.42 5.05
CA LYS A 38 -31.87 -43.15 5.08
C LYS A 38 -31.12 -43.04 6.40
N PRO A 39 -29.98 -42.31 6.41
CA PRO A 39 -29.35 -41.92 7.67
C PRO A 39 -30.36 -41.25 8.59
N THR A 40 -30.59 -41.87 9.74
CA THR A 40 -31.61 -41.43 10.70
C THR A 40 -30.94 -40.96 11.98
N ASP A 41 -31.37 -39.81 12.47
CA ASP A 41 -30.94 -39.23 13.73
C ASP A 41 -31.54 -40.00 14.92
N LEU A 42 -30.69 -40.42 15.85
CA LEU A 42 -31.08 -41.18 17.03
C LEU A 42 -31.55 -40.30 18.19
N SER A 43 -31.57 -38.97 18.06
CA SER A 43 -31.90 -38.02 19.14
C SER A 43 -33.27 -38.25 19.81
N HIS A 44 -34.23 -38.91 19.15
CA HIS A 44 -35.52 -39.30 19.76
C HIS A 44 -35.45 -40.56 20.65
N HIS A 45 -34.41 -41.37 20.50
CA HIS A 45 -34.19 -42.64 21.21
C HIS A 45 -32.97 -42.61 22.12
N LEU A 46 -32.34 -41.43 22.22
CA LEU A 46 -31.07 -41.25 22.89
C LEU A 46 -31.28 -40.81 24.34
N VAL A 47 -30.63 -41.56 25.22
CA VAL A 47 -30.61 -41.36 26.65
C VAL A 47 -29.19 -41.00 27.05
N PHE A 48 -28.96 -39.97 27.88
CA PHE A 48 -27.61 -39.54 28.21
C PHE A 48 -27.42 -39.17 29.68
N THR A 49 -26.18 -39.31 30.13
CA THR A 49 -25.71 -38.88 31.45
C THR A 49 -24.29 -38.32 31.34
N SER A 50 -23.81 -37.64 32.37
CA SER A 50 -22.47 -37.04 32.40
C SER A 50 -21.70 -37.45 33.65
N THR A 51 -20.37 -37.44 33.54
CA THR A 51 -19.48 -37.74 34.66
C THR A 51 -18.21 -36.90 34.59
N GLU A 52 -17.71 -36.47 35.74
CA GLU A 52 -16.44 -35.75 35.85
C GLU A 52 -15.24 -36.70 35.78
N ILE A 53 -15.38 -37.90 36.34
CA ILE A 53 -14.31 -38.91 36.37
C ILE A 53 -14.45 -39.81 35.15
N PRO A 54 -13.43 -39.87 34.27
CA PRO A 54 -13.51 -40.67 33.05
C PRO A 54 -13.74 -42.14 33.37
N LYS A 55 -14.77 -42.74 32.77
CA LYS A 55 -15.06 -44.17 32.84
C LYS A 55 -14.57 -44.85 31.56
N LYS A 56 -14.10 -46.09 31.68
CA LYS A 56 -13.53 -46.85 30.55
C LYS A 56 -14.03 -48.30 30.45
N GLU A 57 -14.60 -48.82 31.54
CA GLU A 57 -15.09 -50.19 31.62
C GLU A 57 -16.63 -50.24 31.58
N ILE A 58 -17.17 -51.25 30.88
CA ILE A 58 -18.62 -51.39 30.64
C ILE A 58 -19.42 -51.47 31.94
N HIS A 59 -18.91 -52.20 32.94
CA HIS A 59 -19.58 -52.35 34.24
C HIS A 59 -19.71 -51.01 34.98
N GLU A 60 -18.71 -50.12 34.84
CA GLU A 60 -18.78 -48.78 35.43
C GLU A 60 -19.80 -47.90 34.71
N ILE A 61 -19.94 -48.07 33.39
CA ILE A 61 -20.87 -47.33 32.54
C ILE A 61 -22.31 -47.78 32.82
N GLN A 62 -22.58 -49.08 32.89
CA GLN A 62 -23.90 -49.60 33.28
C GLN A 62 -24.32 -49.09 34.66
N ARG A 63 -23.39 -49.14 35.63
CA ARG A 63 -23.63 -48.58 36.97
C ARG A 63 -23.91 -47.07 36.93
N LEU A 64 -23.20 -46.32 36.08
CA LEU A 64 -23.39 -44.88 35.91
C LEU A 64 -24.84 -44.55 35.50
N PHE A 65 -25.39 -45.27 34.51
CA PHE A 65 -26.78 -45.07 34.07
C PHE A 65 -27.81 -45.47 35.12
N GLN A 66 -27.48 -46.39 36.03
CA GLN A 66 -28.36 -46.78 37.13
C GLN A 66 -28.32 -45.82 38.32
N THR A 67 -27.17 -45.20 38.60
CA THR A 67 -26.97 -44.37 39.80
C THR A 67 -27.18 -42.89 39.57
N ASN A 68 -26.87 -42.37 38.37
CA ASN A 68 -26.95 -40.95 38.08
C ASN A 68 -28.31 -40.56 37.46
N PRO A 69 -28.71 -39.28 37.59
CA PRO A 69 -29.85 -38.78 36.83
C PRO A 69 -29.56 -38.88 35.33
N VAL A 70 -30.59 -39.30 34.61
CA VAL A 70 -30.55 -39.59 33.17
C VAL A 70 -31.49 -38.62 32.45
N ALA A 71 -31.03 -38.06 31.34
CA ALA A 71 -31.79 -37.13 30.50
C ALA A 71 -32.09 -37.73 29.13
N PHE A 72 -33.21 -37.33 28.53
CA PHE A 72 -33.61 -37.70 27.17
C PHE A 72 -33.31 -36.54 26.22
N ALA A 73 -32.75 -36.85 25.04
CA ALA A 73 -32.45 -35.84 24.03
C ALA A 73 -33.70 -35.29 23.31
N ASN A 74 -34.83 -36.00 23.40
CA ASN A 74 -36.16 -35.53 22.94
C ASN A 74 -36.23 -35.02 21.49
N GLY A 75 -35.38 -35.55 20.60
CA GLY A 75 -35.35 -35.15 19.18
C GLY A 75 -34.45 -33.98 18.84
N GLU A 76 -33.76 -33.40 19.83
CA GLU A 76 -32.71 -32.40 19.59
C GLU A 76 -31.34 -33.06 19.67
N ILE A 77 -30.47 -32.76 18.70
CA ILE A 77 -29.10 -33.27 18.71
C ILE A 77 -28.37 -32.75 19.95
N PRO A 78 -27.84 -33.64 20.81
CA PRO A 78 -27.16 -33.23 22.03
C PRO A 78 -25.96 -32.32 21.76
N ASN A 79 -25.96 -31.18 22.46
CA ASN A 79 -24.90 -30.19 22.38
C ASN A 79 -24.71 -29.53 23.74
N PHE A 80 -23.55 -29.75 24.35
CA PHE A 80 -23.26 -29.30 25.72
C PHE A 80 -22.20 -28.20 25.76
N GLY A 81 -21.85 -27.64 24.60
CA GLY A 81 -20.82 -26.63 24.52
C GLY A 81 -19.45 -27.13 24.98
N ASN A 82 -18.64 -26.22 25.50
CA ASN A 82 -17.29 -26.53 25.98
C ASN A 82 -17.32 -26.88 27.47
N THR A 83 -17.10 -28.16 27.78
CA THR A 83 -17.19 -28.71 29.15
C THR A 83 -16.11 -29.77 29.38
N ALA A 84 -15.63 -29.91 30.62
CA ALA A 84 -14.64 -30.92 31.00
C ALA A 84 -15.24 -32.31 31.22
N ASN A 85 -16.57 -32.42 31.33
CA ASN A 85 -17.25 -33.66 31.66
C ASN A 85 -17.21 -34.63 30.48
N GLN A 86 -17.13 -35.93 30.79
CA GLN A 86 -17.38 -36.98 29.82
C GLN A 86 -18.89 -37.22 29.75
N PHE A 87 -19.42 -37.29 28.54
CA PHE A 87 -20.82 -37.61 28.29
C PHE A 87 -20.95 -39.05 27.81
N TRP A 88 -21.92 -39.76 28.37
CA TRP A 88 -22.27 -41.11 27.96
C TRP A 88 -23.68 -41.10 27.40
N PHE A 89 -23.83 -41.71 26.23
CA PHE A 89 -25.08 -41.87 25.52
C PHE A 89 -25.42 -43.35 25.43
N CYS A 90 -26.70 -43.67 25.53
CA CYS A 90 -27.21 -45.02 25.53
C CYS A 90 -28.47 -45.10 24.64
N PHE A 91 -28.53 -46.14 23.82
CA PHE A 91 -29.67 -46.46 22.97
C PHE A 91 -29.72 -47.95 22.68
N VAL A 92 -30.91 -48.45 22.32
CA VAL A 92 -31.16 -49.89 22.10
C VAL A 92 -31.66 -50.09 20.67
N LEU A 93 -30.99 -50.99 19.94
CA LEU A 93 -31.40 -51.40 18.59
C LEU A 93 -31.99 -52.79 18.64
N HIS A 94 -33.08 -53.00 17.90
CA HIS A 94 -33.69 -54.32 17.74
C HIS A 94 -33.82 -54.65 16.25
N ASN A 95 -33.27 -55.81 15.85
CA ASN A 95 -33.41 -56.30 14.48
C ASN A 95 -34.70 -57.10 14.33
N ASP A 96 -35.75 -56.44 13.86
CA ASP A 96 -37.05 -57.01 13.56
C ASP A 96 -37.13 -57.68 12.16
N GLU A 97 -36.01 -57.74 11.42
CA GLU A 97 -35.92 -58.43 10.13
C GLU A 97 -35.44 -59.88 10.28
N ASN A 98 -35.86 -60.75 9.36
CA ASN A 98 -35.53 -62.18 9.38
C ASN A 98 -34.13 -62.53 8.82
N HIS A 99 -33.26 -61.54 8.62
CA HIS A 99 -31.91 -61.73 8.07
C HIS A 99 -30.88 -60.87 8.81
N ASN A 100 -29.61 -61.27 8.74
CA ASN A 100 -28.52 -60.48 9.30
C ASN A 100 -28.46 -59.11 8.64
N LYS A 101 -28.30 -58.07 9.45
CA LYS A 101 -28.20 -56.70 8.95
C LYS A 101 -26.97 -56.01 9.53
N ARG A 102 -26.13 -55.50 8.63
CA ARG A 102 -24.96 -54.72 9.00
C ARG A 102 -25.36 -53.25 9.08
N THR A 103 -25.31 -52.70 10.29
CA THR A 103 -25.63 -51.31 10.57
C THR A 103 -24.37 -50.53 10.91
N ILE A 104 -24.37 -49.25 10.55
CA ILE A 104 -23.29 -48.32 10.86
C ILE A 104 -23.88 -47.22 11.73
N THR A 105 -23.43 -47.19 12.97
CA THR A 105 -23.67 -46.05 13.88
C THR A 105 -22.53 -45.06 13.67
N PHE A 106 -22.84 -43.80 13.41
CA PHE A 106 -21.81 -42.82 13.12
C PHE A 106 -22.09 -41.44 13.71
N ILE A 107 -21.02 -40.71 13.99
CA ILE A 107 -21.06 -39.34 14.48
C ILE A 107 -20.48 -38.44 13.41
N LYS A 108 -21.28 -37.46 12.98
CA LYS A 108 -20.88 -36.52 11.92
C LYS A 108 -19.82 -35.51 12.36
N TYR A 109 -19.87 -35.08 13.62
CA TYR A 109 -18.97 -34.05 14.15
C TYR A 109 -17.54 -34.61 14.34
N PRO A 110 -16.52 -34.14 13.59
CA PRO A 110 -15.22 -34.80 13.53
C PRO A 110 -14.21 -34.32 14.59
N LEU A 111 -14.56 -33.30 15.39
CA LEU A 111 -13.64 -32.63 16.32
C LEU A 111 -13.69 -33.21 17.75
N LEU A 112 -14.17 -34.44 17.90
CA LEU A 112 -14.17 -35.16 19.18
C LEU A 112 -12.81 -35.84 19.42
N ASP A 113 -12.23 -35.64 20.59
CA ASP A 113 -10.89 -36.15 20.89
C ASP A 113 -10.86 -37.64 21.22
N GLU A 114 -11.85 -38.10 21.97
CA GLU A 114 -12.06 -39.50 22.34
C GLU A 114 -13.54 -39.87 22.24
N VAL A 115 -13.81 -40.92 21.48
CA VAL A 115 -15.12 -41.52 21.26
C VAL A 115 -15.00 -43.02 21.52
N GLN A 116 -15.73 -43.52 22.51
CA GLN A 116 -15.74 -44.94 22.87
C GLN A 116 -17.09 -45.53 22.48
N PHE A 117 -17.07 -46.56 21.63
CA PHE A 117 -18.25 -47.34 21.27
C PHE A 117 -18.22 -48.69 22.01
N PHE A 118 -19.34 -49.04 22.61
CA PHE A 118 -19.60 -50.36 23.17
C PHE A 118 -20.94 -50.86 22.64
N ALA A 119 -20.97 -52.09 22.12
CA ALA A 119 -22.19 -52.83 21.82
C ALA A 119 -22.24 -54.07 22.72
N LEU A 120 -23.25 -54.14 23.57
CA LEU A 120 -23.53 -55.23 24.48
C LEU A 120 -24.68 -56.07 23.91
N ARG A 121 -24.38 -57.33 23.57
CA ARG A 121 -25.37 -58.31 23.12
C ARG A 121 -26.05 -58.98 24.31
N GLU A 122 -27.25 -59.52 24.11
CA GLU A 122 -27.96 -60.33 25.14
C GLU A 122 -27.15 -61.56 25.59
N SER A 123 -26.26 -62.08 24.72
CA SER A 123 -25.33 -63.17 25.04
C SER A 123 -24.24 -62.80 26.05
N GLY A 124 -24.10 -61.51 26.39
CA GLY A 124 -23.00 -60.98 27.20
C GLY A 124 -21.71 -60.67 26.42
N GLU A 125 -21.69 -60.92 25.10
CA GLU A 125 -20.58 -60.52 24.24
C GLU A 125 -20.52 -58.99 24.10
N ILE A 126 -19.30 -58.44 24.19
CA ILE A 126 -19.04 -57.01 24.15
C ILE A 126 -18.14 -56.69 22.95
N ASN A 127 -18.69 -55.93 22.01
CA ASN A 127 -17.91 -55.34 20.93
C ASN A 127 -17.51 -53.91 21.34
N LYS A 128 -16.21 -53.61 21.32
CA LYS A 128 -15.66 -52.31 21.73
C LYS A 128 -14.78 -51.74 20.64
N ASN A 129 -14.93 -50.44 20.37
CA ASN A 129 -13.99 -49.69 19.55
C ASN A 129 -13.74 -48.29 20.16
N ILE A 130 -12.49 -47.81 20.12
CA ILE A 130 -12.10 -46.47 20.57
C ILE A 130 -11.53 -45.69 19.39
N GLN A 131 -12.14 -44.54 19.14
CA GLN A 131 -11.83 -43.62 18.04
C GLN A 131 -11.70 -42.19 18.59
N GLY A 132 -11.38 -41.22 17.73
CA GLY A 132 -11.24 -39.81 18.11
C GLY A 132 -10.04 -39.15 17.45
N ARG A 133 -9.90 -37.84 17.59
CA ARG A 133 -8.72 -37.10 17.07
C ARG A 133 -7.40 -37.55 17.70
N ARG A 134 -7.44 -38.10 18.91
CA ARG A 134 -6.26 -38.64 19.62
C ARG A 134 -5.92 -40.08 19.24
N TYR A 135 -6.67 -40.69 18.33
CA TYR A 135 -6.47 -42.06 17.89
C TYR A 135 -6.21 -42.13 16.38
N PRO A 136 -5.40 -43.09 15.90
CA PRO A 136 -5.15 -43.26 14.47
C PRO A 136 -6.44 -43.38 13.64
N PHE A 137 -6.42 -42.88 12.41
CA PHE A 137 -7.57 -42.90 11.52
C PHE A 137 -8.09 -44.30 11.27
N ARG A 138 -7.18 -45.28 11.16
CA ARG A 138 -7.47 -46.70 10.91
C ARG A 138 -8.27 -47.40 12.01
N ASN A 139 -8.45 -46.77 13.17
CA ASN A 139 -9.33 -47.31 14.22
C ASN A 139 -10.81 -47.19 13.87
N ARG A 140 -11.17 -46.41 12.84
CA ARG A 140 -12.54 -46.32 12.33
C ARG A 140 -12.92 -47.60 11.61
N ASP A 141 -14.12 -48.13 11.86
CA ASP A 141 -14.57 -49.37 11.20
C ASP A 141 -14.86 -49.16 9.70
N LYS A 142 -15.20 -47.92 9.33
CA LYS A 142 -15.41 -47.45 7.96
C LYS A 142 -14.69 -46.12 7.75
N ASP A 143 -14.05 -45.95 6.61
CA ASP A 143 -13.26 -44.76 6.26
C ASP A 143 -14.14 -43.51 6.05
N TYR A 144 -14.62 -42.94 7.14
CA TYR A 144 -15.45 -41.75 7.17
C TYR A 144 -14.76 -40.64 7.96
N ARG A 145 -14.84 -39.39 7.48
CA ARG A 145 -14.21 -38.23 8.13
C ARG A 145 -14.70 -37.99 9.57
N GLY A 146 -15.93 -38.41 9.89
CA GLY A 146 -16.48 -38.43 11.24
C GLY A 146 -15.98 -39.64 12.04
N PHE A 147 -16.85 -40.26 12.81
CA PHE A 147 -16.57 -41.50 13.55
C PHE A 147 -17.61 -42.55 13.18
N SER A 148 -17.21 -43.80 12.98
CA SER A 148 -18.05 -44.86 12.43
C SER A 148 -17.84 -46.17 13.18
N PHE A 149 -18.93 -46.78 13.62
CA PHE A 149 -18.95 -48.05 14.33
C PHE A 149 -19.87 -49.02 13.62
N ALA A 150 -19.30 -50.09 13.07
CA ALA A 150 -20.02 -51.08 12.29
C ALA A 150 -20.38 -52.28 13.18
N THR A 151 -21.64 -52.69 13.16
CA THR A 151 -22.10 -53.86 13.91
C THR A 151 -23.01 -54.72 13.05
N GLU A 152 -22.83 -56.04 13.14
CA GLU A 152 -23.71 -57.01 12.51
C GLU A 152 -24.75 -57.50 13.52
N LEU A 153 -26.02 -57.27 13.20
CA LEU A 153 -27.17 -57.65 14.01
C LEU A 153 -27.81 -58.91 13.45
N LEU A 154 -27.95 -59.94 14.29
CA LEU A 154 -28.60 -61.19 13.95
C LEU A 154 -30.13 -61.03 13.93
N PRO A 155 -30.89 -61.93 13.28
CA PRO A 155 -32.35 -61.85 13.23
C PRO A 155 -32.95 -61.90 14.63
N SER A 156 -33.89 -61.00 14.93
CA SER A 156 -34.56 -60.87 16.23
C SER A 156 -33.64 -60.58 17.42
N GLU A 157 -32.40 -60.13 17.17
CA GLU A 157 -31.44 -59.76 18.21
C GLU A 157 -31.67 -58.32 18.69
N THR A 158 -31.55 -58.11 20.01
CA THR A 158 -31.49 -56.78 20.63
C THR A 158 -30.07 -56.49 21.11
N VAL A 159 -29.54 -55.32 20.76
CA VAL A 159 -28.20 -54.90 21.20
C VAL A 159 -28.29 -53.52 21.83
N THR A 160 -27.68 -53.38 23.01
CA THR A 160 -27.58 -52.09 23.70
C THR A 160 -26.25 -51.44 23.40
N TYR A 161 -26.29 -50.18 22.97
CA TYR A 161 -25.10 -49.41 22.61
C TYR A 161 -24.82 -48.34 23.67
N PHE A 162 -23.55 -48.22 24.04
CA PHE A 162 -23.04 -47.12 24.84
C PHE A 162 -22.00 -46.34 24.03
N VAL A 163 -22.16 -45.02 23.98
CA VAL A 163 -21.24 -44.11 23.29
C VAL A 163 -20.72 -43.10 24.30
N GLY A 164 -19.41 -43.14 24.57
CA GLY A 164 -18.74 -42.23 25.49
C GLY A 164 -17.98 -41.18 24.71
N VAL A 165 -18.20 -39.90 25.02
CA VAL A 165 -17.54 -38.77 24.35
C VAL A 165 -16.80 -37.91 25.37
N LYS A 166 -15.51 -37.70 25.13
CA LYS A 166 -14.68 -36.77 25.88
C LYS A 166 -13.84 -35.94 24.91
N THR A 167 -13.89 -34.62 25.06
CA THR A 167 -13.16 -33.71 24.18
C THR A 167 -12.75 -32.43 24.89
N ASP A 168 -11.61 -31.87 24.48
CA ASP A 168 -11.12 -30.56 24.92
C ASP A 168 -11.80 -29.40 24.16
N SER A 169 -12.54 -29.70 23.10
CA SER A 169 -13.33 -28.78 22.28
C SER A 169 -14.81 -28.71 22.72
N SER A 170 -15.74 -28.42 21.79
CA SER A 170 -17.18 -28.43 22.06
C SER A 170 -17.74 -29.86 21.96
N VAL A 171 -18.62 -30.25 22.89
CA VAL A 171 -19.30 -31.55 22.88
C VAL A 171 -20.59 -31.41 22.07
N SER A 172 -20.54 -31.82 20.80
CA SER A 172 -21.72 -31.98 19.94
C SER A 172 -21.75 -33.39 19.38
N VAL A 173 -22.87 -34.10 19.58
CA VAL A 173 -22.96 -35.54 19.28
C VAL A 173 -24.17 -35.82 18.38
N PRO A 174 -24.11 -35.46 17.08
CA PRO A 174 -25.09 -35.87 16.09
C PRO A 174 -24.91 -37.37 15.80
N LEU A 175 -25.56 -38.20 16.62
CA LEU A 175 -25.48 -39.66 16.50
C LEU A 175 -26.53 -40.15 15.50
N MET A 176 -26.06 -40.73 14.41
CA MET A 176 -26.89 -41.24 13.34
C MET A 176 -26.69 -42.74 13.16
N ILE A 177 -27.71 -43.38 12.57
CA ILE A 177 -27.63 -44.78 12.15
C ILE A 177 -28.09 -44.92 10.70
N ALA A 178 -27.43 -45.80 9.97
CA ALA A 178 -27.82 -46.22 8.62
C ALA A 178 -27.45 -47.68 8.40
N ASP A 179 -28.05 -48.32 7.39
CA ASP A 179 -27.49 -49.57 6.87
C ASP A 179 -26.23 -49.26 6.05
N GLU A 180 -25.43 -50.28 5.76
CA GLU A 180 -24.15 -50.09 5.06
C GLU A 180 -24.32 -49.41 3.68
N LYS A 181 -25.36 -49.77 2.93
CA LYS A 181 -25.60 -49.23 1.58
C LYS A 181 -25.97 -47.74 1.61
N HIS A 182 -26.86 -47.33 2.50
CA HIS A 182 -27.29 -45.94 2.62
C HIS A 182 -26.24 -45.07 3.31
N PHE A 183 -25.42 -45.66 4.19
CA PHE A 183 -24.22 -45.00 4.71
C PHE A 183 -23.24 -44.67 3.59
N ASP A 184 -22.86 -45.65 2.75
CA ASP A 184 -21.93 -45.43 1.65
C ASP A 184 -22.47 -44.36 0.65
N SER A 185 -23.79 -44.35 0.40
CA SER A 185 -24.43 -43.30 -0.41
C SER A 185 -24.40 -41.93 0.26
N TYR A 186 -24.58 -41.85 1.58
CA TYR A 186 -24.51 -40.61 2.34
C TYR A 186 -23.08 -40.04 2.36
N GLU A 187 -22.11 -40.89 2.64
CA GLU A 187 -20.68 -40.57 2.63
C GLU A 187 -20.26 -39.99 1.28
N SER A 188 -20.72 -40.59 0.18
CA SER A 188 -20.45 -40.12 -1.18
C SER A 188 -20.98 -38.70 -1.42
N ILE A 189 -22.20 -38.40 -0.99
CA ILE A 189 -22.81 -37.06 -1.12
C ILE A 189 -22.10 -36.04 -0.23
N ASP A 190 -21.82 -36.40 1.03
CA ASP A 190 -21.10 -35.54 1.97
C ASP A 190 -19.70 -35.20 1.46
N THR A 191 -18.98 -36.20 0.94
CA THR A 191 -17.65 -36.02 0.32
C THR A 191 -17.71 -35.18 -0.94
N LEU A 192 -18.74 -35.36 -1.79
CA LEU A 192 -18.95 -34.52 -2.97
C LEU A 192 -19.18 -33.05 -2.59
N LEU A 193 -19.96 -32.77 -1.55
CA LEU A 193 -20.19 -31.40 -1.05
C LEU A 193 -18.89 -30.75 -0.56
N GLN A 194 -18.05 -31.50 0.17
CA GLN A 194 -16.72 -31.02 0.56
C GLN A 194 -15.83 -30.78 -0.67
N GLY A 195 -15.82 -31.71 -1.63
CA GLY A 195 -15.06 -31.62 -2.88
C GLY A 195 -15.45 -30.39 -3.72
N MET A 196 -16.74 -30.07 -3.82
CA MET A 196 -17.20 -28.85 -4.50
C MET A 196 -16.68 -27.58 -3.82
N PHE A 197 -16.76 -27.50 -2.49
CA PHE A 197 -16.24 -26.35 -1.74
C PHE A 197 -14.73 -26.16 -1.97
N PHE A 198 -13.91 -27.20 -1.75
CA PHE A 198 -12.47 -27.11 -1.95
C PHE A 198 -12.10 -26.89 -3.42
N GLY A 199 -12.87 -27.43 -4.36
CA GLY A 199 -12.71 -27.20 -5.79
C GLY A 199 -12.89 -25.74 -6.18
N ILE A 200 -13.95 -25.08 -5.71
CA ILE A 200 -14.20 -23.64 -5.94
C ILE A 200 -13.02 -22.81 -5.42
N VAL A 201 -12.57 -23.07 -4.19
CA VAL A 201 -11.45 -22.34 -3.57
C VAL A 201 -10.14 -22.58 -4.31
N CYS A 202 -9.89 -23.82 -4.78
CA CYS A 202 -8.69 -24.18 -5.53
C CYS A 202 -8.66 -23.46 -6.89
N VAL A 203 -9.76 -23.50 -7.66
CA VAL A 203 -9.88 -22.77 -8.93
C VAL A 203 -9.71 -21.28 -8.72
N MET A 204 -10.32 -20.71 -7.68
CA MET A 204 -10.15 -19.29 -7.34
C MET A 204 -8.72 -18.95 -6.96
N SER A 205 -8.03 -19.82 -6.22
CA SER A 205 -6.61 -19.64 -5.86
C SER A 205 -5.72 -19.66 -7.11
N LEU A 206 -5.92 -20.62 -8.02
CA LEU A 206 -5.17 -20.71 -9.27
C LEU A 206 -5.45 -19.53 -10.20
N TYR A 207 -6.71 -19.10 -10.32
CA TYR A 207 -7.10 -17.92 -11.09
C TYR A 207 -6.40 -16.66 -10.56
N ASN A 208 -6.46 -16.41 -9.26
CA ASN A 208 -5.82 -15.23 -8.67
C ASN A 208 -4.29 -15.29 -8.75
N LEU A 209 -3.70 -16.49 -8.72
CA LEU A 209 -2.27 -16.68 -8.96
C LEU A 209 -1.88 -16.37 -10.41
N PHE A 210 -2.69 -16.77 -11.39
CA PHE A 210 -2.49 -16.42 -12.79
C PHE A 210 -2.58 -14.90 -13.02
N VAL A 211 -3.60 -14.26 -12.42
CA VAL A 211 -3.74 -12.80 -12.46
C VAL A 211 -2.53 -12.11 -11.81
N TYR A 212 -1.98 -12.66 -10.72
CA TYR A 212 -0.72 -12.15 -10.15
C TYR A 212 0.43 -12.16 -11.16
N PHE A 213 0.61 -13.23 -11.93
CA PHE A 213 1.69 -13.29 -12.92
C PHE A 213 1.52 -12.26 -14.04
N MET A 214 0.28 -11.94 -14.40
CA MET A 214 -0.03 -10.91 -15.41
C MET A 214 0.13 -9.48 -14.88
N VAL A 215 -0.38 -9.22 -13.67
CA VAL A 215 -0.53 -7.86 -13.13
C VAL A 215 0.64 -7.46 -12.22
N LYS A 216 1.31 -8.45 -11.62
CA LYS A 216 2.41 -8.29 -10.65
C LYS A 216 2.04 -7.48 -9.39
N ASP A 217 0.76 -7.42 -9.05
CA ASP A 217 0.29 -6.79 -7.81
C ASP A 217 0.30 -7.77 -6.64
N LYS A 218 1.04 -7.43 -5.58
CA LYS A 218 1.23 -8.27 -4.40
C LYS A 218 -0.06 -8.63 -3.66
N ALA A 219 -1.14 -7.86 -3.81
CA ALA A 219 -2.41 -8.16 -3.16
C ALA A 219 -2.98 -9.52 -3.59
N TYR A 220 -2.78 -9.93 -4.85
CA TYR A 220 -3.19 -11.24 -5.32
C TYR A 220 -2.42 -12.36 -4.64
N LEU A 221 -1.11 -12.19 -4.42
CA LEU A 221 -0.29 -13.18 -3.73
C LEU A 221 -0.72 -13.34 -2.27
N PHE A 222 -0.97 -12.23 -1.57
CA PHE A 222 -1.46 -12.29 -0.19
C PHE A 222 -2.88 -12.84 -0.09
N TYR A 223 -3.73 -12.59 -1.09
CA TYR A 223 -5.06 -13.19 -1.15
C TYR A 223 -4.99 -14.71 -1.41
N VAL A 224 -4.16 -15.17 -2.34
CA VAL A 224 -3.94 -16.62 -2.57
C VAL A 224 -3.39 -17.29 -1.31
N ASN A 225 -2.45 -16.64 -0.61
CA ASN A 225 -1.94 -17.13 0.66
C ASN A 225 -3.07 -17.26 1.72
N TYR A 226 -3.93 -16.24 1.83
CA TYR A 226 -5.11 -16.29 2.68
C TYR A 226 -6.04 -17.46 2.30
N LEU A 227 -6.35 -17.65 1.01
CA LEU A 227 -7.22 -18.76 0.57
C LEU A 227 -6.64 -20.12 0.92
N ILE A 228 -5.33 -20.33 0.72
CA ILE A 228 -4.67 -21.59 1.03
C ILE A 228 -4.70 -21.84 2.55
N LEU A 229 -4.36 -20.85 3.36
CA LEU A 229 -4.26 -21.01 4.81
C LEU A 229 -5.65 -21.11 5.49
N ALA A 230 -6.58 -20.22 5.12
CA ALA A 230 -7.92 -20.13 5.71
C ALA A 230 -8.89 -21.15 5.11
N ALA A 231 -9.11 -21.07 3.80
CA ALA A 231 -10.20 -21.77 3.13
C ALA A 231 -9.84 -23.21 2.73
N ILE A 232 -8.55 -23.56 2.64
CA ILE A 232 -8.10 -24.93 2.41
C ILE A 232 -7.60 -25.57 3.71
N LEU A 233 -6.44 -25.15 4.24
CA LEU A 233 -5.77 -25.88 5.31
C LEU A 233 -6.54 -25.87 6.64
N PHE A 234 -6.95 -24.69 7.12
CA PHE A 234 -7.72 -24.60 8.36
C PHE A 234 -9.07 -25.33 8.23
N GLN A 235 -9.74 -25.21 7.08
CA GLN A 235 -11.00 -25.91 6.83
C GLN A 235 -10.85 -27.44 6.77
N LEU A 236 -9.75 -27.96 6.20
CA LEU A 236 -9.43 -29.41 6.22
C LEU A 236 -9.33 -29.93 7.66
N SER A 237 -8.76 -29.12 8.56
CA SER A 237 -8.72 -29.44 9.99
C SER A 237 -10.10 -29.40 10.63
N LEU A 238 -10.89 -28.35 10.40
CA LEU A 238 -12.26 -28.21 10.92
C LEU A 238 -13.20 -29.33 10.48
N GLN A 239 -13.05 -29.82 9.24
CA GLN A 239 -13.93 -30.84 8.65
C GLN A 239 -13.48 -32.29 8.90
N GLY A 240 -12.37 -32.50 9.61
CA GLY A 240 -11.85 -33.85 9.89
C GLY A 240 -11.17 -34.54 8.72
N LEU A 241 -10.83 -33.81 7.66
CA LEU A 241 -10.24 -34.36 6.43
C LEU A 241 -8.70 -34.50 6.51
N LEU A 242 -8.06 -33.81 7.45
CA LEU A 242 -6.61 -33.90 7.66
C LEU A 242 -6.11 -35.35 7.90
N PRO A 243 -6.71 -36.16 8.81
CA PRO A 243 -6.31 -37.56 8.98
C PRO A 243 -6.71 -38.46 7.80
N VAL A 244 -7.76 -38.11 7.05
CA VAL A 244 -8.22 -38.87 5.88
C VAL A 244 -7.20 -38.78 4.73
N LEU A 245 -6.69 -37.58 4.46
CA LEU A 245 -5.90 -37.31 3.25
C LEU A 245 -4.39 -37.36 3.46
N PHE A 246 -3.89 -36.94 4.63
CA PHE A 246 -2.46 -36.67 4.82
C PHE A 246 -1.84 -37.39 6.02
N LEU A 247 -2.57 -37.49 7.14
CA LEU A 247 -2.01 -37.90 8.43
C LEU A 247 -2.81 -39.04 9.10
N PRO A 248 -3.02 -40.20 8.43
CA PRO A 248 -3.85 -41.26 8.98
C PRO A 248 -3.29 -41.88 10.27
N ASP A 249 -1.96 -41.96 10.39
CA ASP A 249 -1.29 -42.68 11.49
C ASP A 249 -0.62 -41.74 12.51
N ALA A 250 -0.88 -40.43 12.45
CA ALA A 250 -0.24 -39.41 13.28
C ALA A 250 -1.25 -38.55 14.07
N PRO A 251 -1.99 -39.13 15.05
CA PRO A 251 -3.07 -38.44 15.76
C PRO A 251 -2.62 -37.20 16.54
N ASP A 252 -1.45 -37.26 17.20
CA ASP A 252 -0.93 -36.11 17.95
C ASP A 252 -0.66 -34.89 17.05
N LEU A 253 -0.19 -35.14 15.82
CA LEU A 253 0.04 -34.07 14.84
C LEU A 253 -1.31 -33.50 14.36
N VAL A 254 -2.30 -34.35 14.09
CA VAL A 254 -3.66 -33.92 13.69
C VAL A 254 -4.31 -33.07 14.78
N TYR A 255 -4.22 -33.50 16.04
CA TYR A 255 -4.76 -32.78 17.19
C TYR A 255 -4.11 -31.40 17.34
N ASN A 256 -2.77 -31.32 17.34
CA ASN A 256 -2.05 -30.05 17.51
C ASN A 256 -2.08 -29.15 16.27
N ALA A 257 -2.21 -29.72 15.07
CA ALA A 257 -2.27 -28.96 13.82
C ALA A 257 -3.46 -28.02 13.76
N HIS A 258 -4.57 -28.32 14.46
CA HIS A 258 -5.75 -27.46 14.46
C HIS A 258 -5.45 -26.04 14.94
N ASN A 259 -4.89 -25.89 16.15
CA ASN A 259 -4.54 -24.57 16.70
C ASN A 259 -3.44 -23.89 15.88
N PHE A 260 -2.45 -24.66 15.40
CA PHE A 260 -1.40 -24.14 14.53
C PHE A 260 -1.96 -23.52 13.24
N LEU A 261 -2.82 -24.26 12.53
CA LEU A 261 -3.48 -23.78 11.32
C LEU A 261 -4.42 -22.60 11.61
N TYR A 262 -5.07 -22.59 12.78
CA TYR A 262 -5.91 -21.48 13.20
C TYR A 262 -5.11 -20.17 13.32
N PHE A 263 -4.01 -20.15 14.08
CA PHE A 263 -3.25 -18.91 14.26
C PHE A 263 -2.49 -18.49 13.00
N ILE A 264 -2.06 -19.43 12.14
CA ILE A 264 -1.52 -19.11 10.82
C ILE A 264 -2.58 -18.49 9.91
N PHE A 265 -3.81 -19.02 9.93
CA PHE A 265 -4.94 -18.40 9.25
C PHE A 265 -5.12 -16.96 9.73
N LEU A 266 -5.19 -16.71 11.04
CA LEU A 266 -5.35 -15.36 11.59
C LEU A 266 -4.21 -14.43 11.15
N LEU A 267 -2.97 -14.93 11.12
CA LEU A 267 -1.82 -14.16 10.66
C LEU A 267 -1.93 -13.78 9.17
N SER A 268 -2.46 -14.67 8.33
CA SER A 268 -2.62 -14.43 6.88
C SER A 268 -3.60 -13.30 6.55
N CYS A 269 -4.58 -13.04 7.44
CA CYS A 269 -5.56 -11.96 7.27
C CYS A 269 -4.90 -10.58 7.24
N PHE A 270 -3.79 -10.36 7.95
CA PHE A 270 -3.15 -9.05 8.07
C PHE A 270 -2.55 -8.52 6.76
N PRO A 271 -1.58 -9.20 6.11
CA PRO A 271 -1.00 -8.69 4.87
C PRO A 271 -2.04 -8.59 3.75
N MET A 272 -3.02 -9.50 3.75
CA MET A 272 -4.18 -9.47 2.87
C MET A 272 -5.01 -8.19 3.07
N SER A 273 -5.43 -7.89 4.31
CA SER A 273 -6.21 -6.69 4.66
C SER A 273 -5.49 -5.40 4.28
N ILE A 274 -4.21 -5.31 4.64
CA ILE A 274 -3.37 -4.11 4.46
C ILE A 274 -3.23 -3.77 2.97
N THR A 275 -2.94 -4.78 2.14
CA THR A 275 -2.69 -4.56 0.71
C THR A 275 -3.97 -4.39 -0.09
N PHE A 276 -5.03 -5.13 0.25
CA PHE A 276 -6.32 -5.03 -0.42
C PHE A 276 -6.93 -3.63 -0.25
N MET A 277 -6.98 -3.12 0.98
CA MET A 277 -7.57 -1.80 1.29
C MET A 277 -6.61 -0.63 1.07
N ASN A 278 -5.37 -0.90 0.62
CA ASN A 278 -4.28 0.07 0.53
C ASN A 278 -4.14 0.93 1.81
N LEU A 279 -4.08 0.28 2.97
CA LEU A 279 -4.19 0.96 4.27
C LEU A 279 -3.06 1.96 4.52
N LYS A 280 -1.87 1.73 3.96
CA LYS A 280 -0.73 2.62 4.12
C LYS A 280 -1.04 4.04 3.63
N ASP A 281 -1.73 4.15 2.51
CA ASP A 281 -2.05 5.43 1.87
C ASP A 281 -3.40 5.97 2.36
N ASN A 282 -4.41 5.09 2.48
CA ASN A 282 -5.78 5.50 2.82
C ASN A 282 -5.96 5.81 4.32
N ALA A 283 -5.28 5.09 5.22
CA ALA A 283 -5.47 5.19 6.66
C ALA A 283 -4.21 4.77 7.47
N PRO A 284 -3.15 5.61 7.52
CA PRO A 284 -1.85 5.24 8.10
C PRO A 284 -1.86 4.94 9.61
N ILE A 285 -2.82 5.49 10.37
CA ILE A 285 -3.00 5.16 11.79
C ILE A 285 -3.56 3.74 11.93
N LEU A 286 -4.60 3.41 11.17
CA LEU A 286 -5.21 2.07 11.18
C LEU A 286 -4.23 1.02 10.68
N TYR A 287 -3.38 1.35 9.69
CA TYR A 287 -2.26 0.51 9.27
C TYR A 287 -1.31 0.15 10.44
N ARG A 288 -0.90 1.13 11.24
CA ARG A 288 -0.02 0.89 12.41
C ARG A 288 -0.67 0.00 13.45
N VAL A 289 -1.98 0.17 13.68
CA VAL A 289 -2.74 -0.69 14.60
C VAL A 289 -2.83 -2.12 14.06
N PHE A 290 -3.14 -2.32 12.77
CA PHE A 290 -3.11 -3.64 12.13
C PHE A 290 -1.74 -4.33 12.28
N MET A 291 -0.64 -3.60 12.06
CA MET A 291 0.71 -4.13 12.26
C MET A 291 0.96 -4.53 13.72
N GLY A 292 0.54 -3.73 14.70
CA GLY A 292 0.66 -4.09 16.11
C GLY A 292 -0.16 -5.32 16.48
N LEU A 293 -1.39 -5.41 16.00
CA LEU A 293 -2.28 -6.57 16.24
C LEU A 293 -1.76 -7.86 15.60
N SER A 294 -0.99 -7.78 14.52
CA SER A 294 -0.39 -8.95 13.85
C SER A 294 0.62 -9.70 14.73
N ILE A 295 1.14 -9.06 15.78
CA ILE A 295 2.07 -9.67 16.72
C ILE A 295 1.35 -10.71 17.61
N ILE A 296 0.05 -10.54 17.88
CA ILE A 296 -0.69 -11.42 18.79
C ILE A 296 -0.74 -12.86 18.27
N PRO A 297 -1.16 -13.15 17.01
CA PRO A 297 -1.09 -14.51 16.47
C PRO A 297 0.33 -15.09 16.46
N VAL A 298 1.36 -14.27 16.23
CA VAL A 298 2.77 -14.73 16.26
C VAL A 298 3.16 -15.19 17.67
N ILE A 299 2.79 -14.43 18.70
CA ILE A 299 3.00 -14.82 20.09
C ILE A 299 2.23 -16.12 20.40
N CYS A 300 0.97 -16.24 19.97
CA CYS A 300 0.20 -17.47 20.15
C CYS A 300 0.86 -18.69 19.49
N LEU A 301 1.41 -18.54 18.29
CA LEU A 301 2.16 -19.60 17.61
C LEU A 301 3.40 -20.03 18.40
N LEU A 302 4.14 -19.08 18.98
CA LEU A 302 5.32 -19.37 19.80
C LEU A 302 4.95 -20.04 21.14
N LEU A 303 3.75 -19.74 21.67
CA LEU A 303 3.25 -20.29 22.93
C LEU A 303 2.55 -21.64 22.78
N LEU A 304 2.30 -22.12 21.56
CA LEU A 304 1.65 -23.42 21.30
C LEU A 304 2.22 -24.58 22.12
N PRO A 305 3.55 -24.77 22.25
CA PRO A 305 4.12 -25.90 23.00
C PRO A 305 3.96 -25.78 24.51
N PHE A 306 3.66 -24.59 25.03
CA PHE A 306 3.70 -24.28 26.46
C PHE A 306 2.32 -24.13 27.10
N LEU A 307 1.26 -23.94 26.30
CA LEU A 307 -0.10 -23.69 26.78
C LEU A 307 -1.03 -24.88 26.52
N PRO A 308 -1.99 -25.15 27.43
CA PRO A 308 -2.99 -26.19 27.20
C PRO A 308 -3.87 -25.89 25.97
N TYR A 309 -4.30 -26.93 25.27
CA TYR A 309 -5.06 -26.83 24.01
C TYR A 309 -6.35 -26.00 24.15
N ARG A 310 -7.17 -26.29 25.17
CA ARG A 310 -8.50 -25.69 25.37
C ARG A 310 -8.47 -24.16 25.57
N PRO A 311 -7.75 -23.59 26.56
CA PRO A 311 -7.72 -22.15 26.76
C PRO A 311 -7.13 -21.42 25.56
N LEU A 312 -6.15 -22.02 24.87
CA LEU A 312 -5.56 -21.42 23.68
C LEU A 312 -6.55 -21.35 22.51
N ASN A 313 -7.34 -22.42 22.28
CA ASN A 313 -8.39 -22.40 21.26
C ASN A 313 -9.48 -21.37 21.57
N GLN A 314 -9.93 -21.29 22.83
CA GLN A 314 -10.92 -20.29 23.26
C GLN A 314 -10.42 -18.85 23.10
N PHE A 315 -9.15 -18.62 23.40
CA PHE A 315 -8.51 -17.32 23.15
C PHE A 315 -8.46 -17.01 21.65
N GLY A 316 -8.14 -18.00 20.81
CA GLY A 316 -8.17 -17.88 19.34
C GLY A 316 -9.56 -17.50 18.82
N ASP A 317 -10.61 -18.13 19.33
CA ASP A 317 -12.01 -17.82 18.99
C ASP A 317 -12.39 -16.38 19.36
N LEU A 318 -12.05 -15.92 20.56
CA LEU A 318 -12.30 -14.53 20.95
C LEU A 318 -11.50 -13.54 20.09
N LEU A 319 -10.21 -13.84 19.87
CA LEU A 319 -9.32 -13.02 19.07
C LEU A 319 -9.82 -12.91 17.61
N SER A 320 -10.27 -14.01 17.02
CA SER A 320 -10.76 -14.03 15.63
C SER A 320 -11.98 -13.13 15.45
N PHE A 321 -12.94 -13.14 16.40
CA PHE A 321 -14.05 -12.19 16.39
C PHE A 321 -13.61 -10.74 16.55
N CYS A 322 -12.77 -10.44 17.55
CA CYS A 322 -12.27 -9.09 17.76
C CYS A 322 -11.57 -8.53 16.50
N LEU A 323 -10.74 -9.36 15.85
CA LEU A 323 -10.05 -9.01 14.61
C LEU A 323 -11.02 -8.86 13.44
N ALA A 324 -12.03 -9.73 13.31
CA ALA A 324 -13.02 -9.65 12.25
C ALA A 324 -13.89 -8.38 12.37
N PHE A 325 -14.37 -8.05 13.58
CA PHE A 325 -15.11 -6.80 13.82
C PHE A 325 -14.25 -5.56 13.57
N TYR A 326 -12.98 -5.60 13.99
CA TYR A 326 -12.05 -4.51 13.69
C TYR A 326 -11.81 -4.36 12.19
N ALA A 327 -11.58 -5.44 11.46
CA ALA A 327 -11.44 -5.43 10.01
C ALA A 327 -12.70 -4.91 9.31
N LEU A 328 -13.90 -5.28 9.79
CA LEU A 328 -15.16 -4.75 9.30
C LEU A 328 -15.24 -3.23 9.51
N PHE A 329 -14.89 -2.73 10.70
CA PHE A 329 -14.85 -1.29 10.98
C PHE A 329 -13.86 -0.54 10.07
N VAL A 330 -12.64 -1.07 9.90
CA VAL A 330 -11.63 -0.45 9.03
C VAL A 330 -12.09 -0.45 7.57
N SER A 331 -12.67 -1.55 7.09
CA SER A 331 -13.20 -1.63 5.73
C SER A 331 -14.35 -0.64 5.50
N TYR A 332 -15.23 -0.44 6.49
CA TYR A 332 -16.26 0.60 6.45
C TYR A 332 -15.63 2.00 6.34
N TYR A 333 -14.65 2.31 7.19
CA TYR A 333 -13.98 3.61 7.17
C TYR A 333 -13.31 3.88 5.81
N VAL A 334 -12.56 2.92 5.28
CA VAL A 334 -11.85 3.07 3.99
C VAL A 334 -12.84 3.16 2.81
N SER A 335 -13.88 2.32 2.82
CA SER A 335 -14.89 2.28 1.77
C SER A 335 -15.72 3.56 1.69
N PHE A 336 -16.28 4.01 2.81
CA PHE A 336 -17.31 5.04 2.83
C PHE A 336 -16.78 6.42 3.21
N VAL A 337 -15.81 6.50 4.12
CA VAL A 337 -15.24 7.79 4.55
C VAL A 337 -14.11 8.21 3.62
N LYS A 338 -13.17 7.31 3.31
CA LYS A 338 -12.07 7.58 2.37
C LYS A 338 -12.46 7.41 0.90
N LYS A 339 -13.70 6.96 0.64
CA LYS A 339 -14.26 6.79 -0.71
C LYS A 339 -13.37 5.96 -1.62
N PHE A 340 -12.84 4.85 -1.11
CA PHE A 340 -12.11 3.86 -1.91
C PHE A 340 -13.06 2.69 -2.27
N PRO A 341 -13.69 2.69 -3.46
CA PRO A 341 -14.76 1.75 -3.80
C PRO A 341 -14.39 0.27 -3.68
N PRO A 342 -13.15 -0.18 -4.00
CA PRO A 342 -12.80 -1.59 -3.89
C PRO A 342 -12.96 -2.17 -2.49
N ALA A 343 -12.83 -1.36 -1.43
CA ALA A 343 -13.03 -1.80 -0.05
C ALA A 343 -14.49 -2.18 0.29
N ARG A 344 -15.47 -1.85 -0.57
CA ARG A 344 -16.87 -2.28 -0.40
C ARG A 344 -17.03 -3.79 -0.48
N PHE A 345 -16.33 -4.42 -1.44
CA PHE A 345 -16.36 -5.87 -1.60
C PHE A 345 -15.75 -6.57 -0.39
N TYR A 346 -14.67 -6.00 0.15
CA TYR A 346 -14.08 -6.46 1.42
C TYR A 346 -15.10 -6.38 2.57
N PHE A 347 -15.77 -5.25 2.73
CA PHE A 347 -16.77 -5.05 3.78
C PHE A 347 -17.90 -6.08 3.71
N PHE A 348 -18.51 -6.26 2.53
CA PHE A 348 -19.61 -7.23 2.37
C PHE A 348 -19.14 -8.68 2.50
N GLY A 349 -17.94 -9.01 2.02
CA GLY A 349 -17.35 -10.34 2.19
C GLY A 349 -17.13 -10.69 3.66
N TYR A 350 -16.45 -9.82 4.41
CA TYR A 350 -16.22 -10.01 5.85
C TYR A 350 -17.52 -10.00 6.66
N PHE A 351 -18.51 -9.21 6.26
CA PHE A 351 -19.82 -9.22 6.91
C PHE A 351 -20.48 -10.60 6.81
N MET A 352 -20.47 -11.22 5.63
CA MET A 352 -20.98 -12.59 5.45
C MET A 352 -20.18 -13.60 6.27
N LEU A 353 -18.84 -13.46 6.30
CA LEU A 353 -17.97 -14.32 7.07
C LEU A 353 -18.26 -14.24 8.59
N ILE A 354 -18.51 -13.03 9.11
CA ILE A 354 -18.90 -12.83 10.52
C ILE A 354 -20.24 -13.50 10.82
N ILE A 355 -21.23 -13.39 9.94
CA ILE A 355 -22.53 -14.06 10.12
C ILE A 355 -22.35 -15.59 10.16
N GLY A 356 -21.59 -16.16 9.20
CA GLY A 356 -21.34 -17.61 9.16
C GLY A 356 -20.53 -18.11 10.35
N GLY A 357 -19.52 -17.35 10.78
CA GLY A 357 -18.70 -17.63 11.95
C GLY A 357 -19.50 -17.56 13.25
N LEU A 358 -20.29 -16.49 13.44
CA LEU A 358 -21.17 -16.32 14.60
C LEU A 358 -22.21 -17.43 14.68
N THR A 359 -22.85 -17.78 13.56
CA THR A 359 -23.79 -18.92 13.48
C THR A 359 -23.12 -20.21 13.93
N THR A 360 -21.87 -20.44 13.52
CA THR A 360 -21.10 -21.65 13.86
C THR A 360 -20.74 -21.69 15.34
N VAL A 361 -20.35 -20.57 15.92
CA VAL A 361 -20.00 -20.48 17.34
C VAL A 361 -21.24 -20.59 18.22
N LEU A 362 -22.34 -19.92 17.88
CA LEU A 362 -23.61 -20.07 18.59
C LEU A 362 -24.15 -21.51 18.52
N LYS A 363 -23.98 -22.18 17.37
CA LYS A 363 -24.20 -23.63 17.26
C LYS A 363 -23.29 -24.39 18.24
N TYR A 364 -21.98 -24.17 18.25
CA TYR A 364 -21.07 -24.88 19.17
C TYR A 364 -21.25 -24.54 20.64
N MET A 365 -21.93 -23.45 20.99
CA MET A 365 -22.31 -23.12 22.37
C MET A 365 -23.66 -23.72 22.78
N GLY A 366 -24.37 -24.37 21.86
CA GLY A 366 -25.69 -24.96 22.11
C GLY A 366 -26.86 -23.97 22.00
N PHE A 367 -26.63 -22.72 21.58
CA PHE A 367 -27.72 -21.75 21.38
C PHE A 367 -28.53 -22.01 20.12
N PHE A 368 -27.89 -22.52 19.06
CA PHE A 368 -28.54 -22.87 17.81
C PHE A 368 -28.58 -24.39 17.61
N PRO A 369 -29.68 -24.93 17.07
CA PRO A 369 -29.79 -26.36 16.80
C PRO A 369 -28.79 -26.79 15.70
N VAL A 370 -28.28 -28.01 15.83
CA VAL A 370 -27.45 -28.64 14.80
C VAL A 370 -28.35 -29.08 13.65
N ASN A 371 -28.19 -28.48 12.48
CA ASN A 371 -28.91 -28.85 11.27
C ASN A 371 -28.05 -28.55 10.03
N VAL A 372 -28.54 -28.93 8.84
CA VAL A 372 -27.80 -28.75 7.58
C VAL A 372 -27.40 -27.29 7.32
N PHE A 373 -28.21 -26.31 7.73
CA PHE A 373 -27.91 -24.89 7.53
C PHE A 373 -26.84 -24.40 8.50
N THR A 374 -27.01 -24.62 9.81
CA THR A 374 -26.05 -24.18 10.84
C THR A 374 -24.71 -24.91 10.74
N GLU A 375 -24.72 -26.12 10.19
CA GLU A 375 -23.52 -26.91 9.95
C GLU A 375 -22.68 -26.37 8.80
N ASN A 376 -23.31 -25.99 7.68
CA ASN A 376 -22.62 -25.52 6.48
C ASN A 376 -22.49 -23.98 6.41
N ALA A 377 -23.01 -23.25 7.39
CA ALA A 377 -23.07 -21.78 7.40
C ALA A 377 -21.69 -21.13 7.17
N PHE A 378 -20.63 -21.62 7.82
CA PHE A 378 -19.28 -21.08 7.67
C PHE A 378 -18.70 -21.32 6.26
N GLN A 379 -18.92 -22.49 5.67
CA GLN A 379 -18.47 -22.80 4.30
C GLN A 379 -19.23 -21.97 3.27
N ALA A 380 -20.54 -21.81 3.42
CA ALA A 380 -21.35 -20.97 2.55
C ALA A 380 -20.92 -19.49 2.63
N ALA A 381 -20.66 -18.99 3.84
CA ALA A 381 -20.15 -17.63 4.06
C ALA A 381 -18.77 -17.42 3.44
N THR A 382 -17.85 -18.38 3.64
CA THR A 382 -16.51 -18.36 3.04
C THR A 382 -16.59 -18.39 1.52
N ALA A 383 -17.39 -19.28 0.91
CA ALA A 383 -17.54 -19.33 -0.54
C ALA A 383 -18.09 -18.00 -1.12
N THR A 384 -19.04 -17.38 -0.42
CA THR A 384 -19.57 -16.06 -0.81
C THR A 384 -18.52 -14.96 -0.67
N GLU A 385 -17.74 -14.98 0.41
CA GLU A 385 -16.64 -14.05 0.65
C GLU A 385 -15.57 -14.16 -0.44
N VAL A 386 -15.16 -15.38 -0.80
CA VAL A 386 -14.16 -15.64 -1.86
C VAL A 386 -14.62 -15.06 -3.21
N LEU A 387 -15.91 -15.23 -3.54
CA LEU A 387 -16.50 -14.66 -4.75
C LEU A 387 -16.47 -13.13 -4.74
N LEU A 388 -16.93 -12.51 -3.65
CA LEU A 388 -16.95 -11.05 -3.51
C LEU A 388 -15.54 -10.45 -3.56
N MET A 389 -14.57 -11.10 -2.92
CA MET A 389 -13.17 -10.67 -2.93
C MET A 389 -12.52 -10.77 -4.30
N ALA A 390 -12.82 -11.82 -5.07
CA ALA A 390 -12.34 -11.94 -6.45
C ALA A 390 -12.83 -10.76 -7.32
N PHE A 391 -14.09 -10.35 -7.16
CA PHE A 391 -14.61 -9.15 -7.83
C PHE A 391 -13.94 -7.86 -7.32
N GLY A 392 -13.75 -7.74 -6.01
CA GLY A 392 -13.10 -6.56 -5.41
C GLY A 392 -11.65 -6.35 -5.85
N LEU A 393 -10.89 -7.43 -6.06
CA LEU A 393 -9.54 -7.36 -6.61
C LEU A 393 -9.54 -6.86 -8.07
N GLY A 394 -10.49 -7.30 -8.90
CA GLY A 394 -10.64 -6.82 -10.27
C GLY A 394 -10.97 -5.32 -10.36
N ASP A 395 -11.88 -4.84 -9.50
CA ASP A 395 -12.21 -3.41 -9.41
C ASP A 395 -11.01 -2.57 -8.90
N ARG A 396 -10.27 -3.12 -7.93
CA ARG A 396 -9.03 -2.49 -7.42
C ARG A 396 -8.01 -2.25 -8.52
N ILE A 397 -7.76 -3.21 -9.41
CA ILE A 397 -6.86 -3.01 -10.56
C ILE A 397 -7.35 -1.84 -11.40
N SER A 398 -8.64 -1.84 -11.75
CA SER A 398 -9.21 -0.81 -12.61
C SER A 398 -9.05 0.59 -12.03
N VAL A 399 -9.18 0.74 -10.71
CA VAL A 399 -8.96 2.01 -10.00
C VAL A 399 -7.47 2.38 -9.98
N VAL A 400 -6.59 1.46 -9.59
CA VAL A 400 -5.13 1.73 -9.49
C VAL A 400 -4.53 2.06 -10.86
N GLN A 401 -4.99 1.40 -11.93
CA GLN A 401 -4.52 1.64 -13.29
C GLN A 401 -4.95 3.01 -13.81
N LYS A 402 -6.21 3.41 -13.58
CA LYS A 402 -6.70 4.77 -13.88
C LYS A 402 -5.92 5.86 -13.14
N GLU A 403 -5.54 5.61 -11.89
CA GLU A 403 -4.76 6.57 -11.12
C GLU A 403 -3.32 6.72 -11.67
N LYS A 404 -2.68 5.60 -12.02
CA LYS A 404 -1.36 5.61 -12.69
C LYS A 404 -1.39 6.36 -14.02
N GLU A 405 -2.40 6.10 -14.86
CA GLU A 405 -2.59 6.80 -16.13
C GLU A 405 -2.77 8.31 -15.93
N ARG A 406 -3.54 8.72 -14.92
CA ARG A 406 -3.74 10.14 -14.59
C ARG A 406 -2.44 10.82 -14.16
N ILE A 407 -1.61 10.15 -13.37
CA ILE A 407 -0.31 10.67 -12.94
C ILE A 407 0.63 10.81 -14.13
N GLN A 408 0.68 9.80 -15.01
CA GLN A 408 1.50 9.82 -16.23
C GLN A 408 1.06 10.95 -17.17
N LEU A 409 -0.25 11.12 -17.39
CA LEU A 409 -0.79 12.20 -18.22
C LEU A 409 -0.40 13.58 -17.67
N LYS A 410 -0.49 13.78 -16.35
CA LYS A 410 -0.04 15.04 -15.72
C LYS A 410 1.45 15.28 -15.91
N ALA A 411 2.28 14.24 -15.77
CA ALA A 411 3.72 14.35 -15.98
C ALA A 411 4.04 14.72 -17.44
N GLU A 412 3.35 14.12 -18.41
CA GLU A 412 3.52 14.42 -19.83
C GLU A 412 3.09 15.85 -20.17
N ILE A 413 1.93 16.31 -19.67
CA ILE A 413 1.47 17.70 -19.84
C ILE A 413 2.48 18.69 -19.25
N ASN A 414 3.01 18.42 -18.05
CA ASN A 414 4.01 19.29 -17.43
C ASN A 414 5.32 19.35 -18.23
N LYS A 415 5.76 18.21 -18.77
CA LYS A 415 6.94 18.14 -19.65
C LYS A 415 6.74 18.97 -20.92
N GLN A 416 5.56 18.87 -21.56
CA GLN A 416 5.24 19.65 -22.76
C GLN A 416 5.21 21.16 -22.47
N LYS A 417 4.64 21.58 -21.33
CA LYS A 417 4.66 22.97 -20.89
C LYS A 417 6.09 23.49 -20.72
N LEU A 418 6.96 22.71 -20.09
CA LEU A 418 8.36 23.11 -19.89
C LEU A 418 9.09 23.27 -21.23
N ILE A 419 8.85 22.38 -22.19
CA ILE A 419 9.41 22.50 -23.55
C ILE A 419 8.87 23.75 -24.27
N ALA A 420 7.59 24.05 -24.12
CA ALA A 420 6.98 25.25 -24.70
C ALA A 420 7.59 26.54 -24.12
N TYR A 421 7.71 26.64 -22.79
CA TYR A 421 8.38 27.77 -22.13
C TYR A 421 9.83 27.92 -22.58
N GLY A 422 10.57 26.81 -22.71
CA GLY A 422 11.93 26.85 -23.23
C GLY A 422 12.03 27.38 -24.67
N LYS A 423 11.03 27.12 -25.53
CA LYS A 423 10.97 27.69 -26.88
C LYS A 423 10.65 29.18 -26.87
N GLU A 424 9.71 29.61 -26.03
CA GLU A 424 9.35 31.02 -25.88
C GLU A 424 10.53 31.86 -25.37
N LEU A 425 11.29 31.36 -24.39
CA LEU A 425 12.49 32.04 -23.89
C LEU A 425 13.59 32.14 -24.95
N LYS A 426 13.81 31.09 -25.76
CA LYS A 426 14.75 31.15 -26.89
C LYS A 426 14.32 32.13 -27.97
N LEU A 427 13.02 32.33 -28.16
CA LEU A 427 12.51 33.36 -29.06
C LEU A 427 12.78 34.76 -28.50
N ALA A 428 12.54 34.96 -27.20
CA ALA A 428 12.86 36.22 -26.52
C ALA A 428 14.35 36.57 -26.61
N GLN A 429 15.24 35.59 -26.40
CA GLN A 429 16.69 35.74 -26.60
C GLN A 429 17.01 36.28 -28.00
N LYS A 430 16.51 35.61 -29.05
CA LYS A 430 16.76 36.04 -30.43
C LYS A 430 16.24 37.44 -30.72
N LEU A 431 15.10 37.82 -30.14
CA LEU A 431 14.55 39.16 -30.29
C LEU A 431 15.45 40.19 -29.61
N GLN A 432 15.92 39.93 -28.38
CA GLN A 432 16.83 40.82 -27.67
C GLN A 432 18.17 40.97 -28.40
N GLU A 433 18.78 39.86 -28.84
CA GLU A 433 20.01 39.88 -29.63
C GLU A 433 19.87 40.76 -30.87
N SER A 434 18.69 40.78 -31.51
CA SER A 434 18.41 41.64 -32.68
C SER A 434 18.30 43.13 -32.37
N THR A 435 18.10 43.52 -31.10
CA THR A 435 18.07 44.94 -30.68
C THR A 435 19.45 45.55 -30.53
N LEU A 436 20.46 44.72 -30.27
CA LEU A 436 21.86 45.13 -30.17
C LEU A 436 22.46 45.43 -31.56
N PRO A 437 23.48 46.29 -31.66
CA PRO A 437 24.14 46.64 -32.92
C PRO A 437 24.69 45.41 -33.66
N GLN A 438 24.12 45.10 -34.82
CA GLN A 438 24.60 44.00 -35.68
C GLN A 438 25.83 44.37 -36.50
N ILE A 439 26.03 45.67 -36.74
CA ILE A 439 27.13 46.21 -37.54
C ILE A 439 27.73 47.37 -36.75
N LEU A 440 28.99 47.22 -36.35
CA LEU A 440 29.74 48.27 -35.67
C LEU A 440 30.21 49.33 -36.70
N PRO A 441 30.26 50.62 -36.32
CA PRO A 441 30.84 51.67 -37.16
C PRO A 441 32.27 51.33 -37.63
N LYS A 442 32.56 51.58 -38.91
CA LYS A 442 33.91 51.39 -39.48
C LYS A 442 34.42 52.70 -40.04
N PHE A 443 35.43 53.27 -39.37
CA PHE A 443 36.14 54.46 -39.83
C PHE A 443 37.64 54.19 -39.93
N PRO A 444 38.35 54.80 -40.90
CA PRO A 444 39.80 54.82 -40.89
C PRO A 444 40.31 55.43 -39.58
N GLY A 445 41.28 54.79 -38.92
CA GLY A 445 41.81 55.29 -37.64
C GLY A 445 40.99 54.90 -36.42
N LEU A 446 40.01 54.00 -36.54
CA LEU A 446 39.22 53.49 -35.40
C LEU A 446 39.00 51.98 -35.47
N SER A 447 39.37 51.28 -34.39
CA SER A 447 39.00 49.87 -34.14
C SER A 447 37.99 49.80 -33.01
N ILE A 448 36.98 48.93 -33.14
CA ILE A 448 35.92 48.74 -32.13
C ILE A 448 35.73 47.25 -31.88
N LYS A 449 35.63 46.87 -30.59
CA LYS A 449 35.21 45.53 -30.14
C LYS A 449 34.12 45.66 -29.09
N THR A 450 33.14 44.77 -29.13
CA THR A 450 32.05 44.73 -28.17
C THR A 450 31.83 43.32 -27.66
N GLY A 451 31.43 43.19 -26.39
CA GLY A 451 31.01 41.95 -25.76
C GLY A 451 29.65 42.13 -25.11
N TYR A 452 28.81 41.10 -25.21
CA TYR A 452 27.51 41.03 -24.55
C TYR A 452 27.27 39.58 -24.11
N PHE A 453 27.24 39.36 -22.81
CA PHE A 453 27.16 38.05 -22.18
C PHE A 453 26.14 38.12 -21.04
N PRO A 454 24.87 37.81 -21.30
CA PRO A 454 23.85 37.87 -20.28
C PRO A 454 24.00 36.72 -19.26
N ALA A 455 23.68 36.97 -17.99
CA ALA A 455 23.65 35.98 -16.91
C ALA A 455 22.58 34.90 -17.13
N SER A 456 21.50 35.25 -17.84
CA SER A 456 20.40 34.38 -18.22
C SER A 456 20.27 34.29 -19.75
N LEU A 457 19.25 33.59 -20.26
CA LEU A 457 18.95 33.57 -21.71
C LEU A 457 18.69 34.97 -22.29
N VAL A 458 18.33 35.94 -21.44
CA VAL A 458 18.06 37.35 -21.75
C VAL A 458 18.53 38.21 -20.56
N GLY A 459 19.05 39.41 -20.81
CA GLY A 459 19.66 40.30 -19.79
C GLY A 459 19.06 41.71 -19.72
N GLY A 460 19.42 42.50 -18.72
CA GLY A 460 19.10 43.92 -18.56
C GLY A 460 20.09 44.87 -19.25
N ASP A 461 21.30 44.41 -19.50
CA ASP A 461 22.33 45.20 -20.16
C ASP A 461 21.95 45.61 -21.59
N PHE A 462 22.37 46.82 -21.96
CA PHE A 462 22.15 47.40 -23.28
C PHE A 462 23.35 48.21 -23.74
N TYR A 463 23.67 48.11 -25.04
CA TYR A 463 24.57 49.06 -25.67
C TYR A 463 24.17 49.39 -27.11
N ASP A 464 24.57 50.58 -27.56
CA ASP A 464 24.39 51.03 -28.94
C ASP A 464 25.55 51.91 -29.40
N LEU A 465 25.87 51.83 -30.69
CA LEU A 465 26.87 52.65 -31.36
C LEU A 465 26.30 53.16 -32.69
N THR A 466 25.90 54.42 -32.70
CA THR A 466 25.29 55.06 -33.86
C THR A 466 26.25 56.05 -34.53
N VAL A 467 26.39 55.95 -35.85
CA VAL A 467 27.15 56.90 -36.66
C VAL A 467 26.43 58.25 -36.71
N TYR A 468 27.16 59.32 -36.43
CA TYR A 468 26.71 60.71 -36.55
C TYR A 468 27.69 61.46 -37.47
N GLY A 469 27.26 61.95 -38.62
CA GLY A 469 28.16 62.62 -39.57
C GLY A 469 29.20 61.70 -40.23
N LYS A 470 30.33 62.26 -40.69
CA LYS A 470 31.33 61.54 -41.51
C LYS A 470 32.28 60.65 -40.72
N GLN A 471 32.69 61.07 -39.52
CA GLN A 471 33.62 60.35 -38.64
C GLN A 471 33.33 60.63 -37.16
N GLN A 472 32.04 60.69 -36.81
CA GLN A 472 31.60 60.90 -35.44
C GLN A 472 30.70 59.73 -35.00
N ILE A 473 30.82 59.32 -33.75
CA ILE A 473 30.08 58.20 -33.16
C ILE A 473 29.42 58.69 -31.90
N CYS A 474 28.14 58.40 -31.75
CA CYS A 474 27.46 58.45 -30.47
C CYS A 474 27.34 57.03 -29.94
N GLY A 475 27.69 56.82 -28.67
CA GLY A 475 27.57 55.54 -28.00
C GLY A 475 26.74 55.66 -26.73
N LEU A 476 26.01 54.59 -26.42
CA LEU A 476 25.33 54.42 -25.13
C LEU A 476 25.67 53.02 -24.62
N ILE A 477 26.00 52.92 -23.34
CA ILE A 477 26.00 51.67 -22.59
C ILE A 477 25.15 51.87 -21.35
N ALA A 478 24.41 50.86 -20.94
CA ALA A 478 23.50 50.94 -19.82
C ALA A 478 23.28 49.56 -19.21
N ASP A 479 22.98 49.57 -17.92
CA ASP A 479 22.58 48.42 -17.14
C ASP A 479 21.24 48.74 -16.46
N VAL A 480 20.28 47.83 -16.67
CA VAL A 480 18.95 47.88 -16.09
C VAL A 480 18.93 47.00 -14.85
N THR A 481 18.37 47.53 -13.77
CA THR A 481 18.28 46.80 -12.51
C THR A 481 17.57 45.45 -12.62
N GLY A 482 18.31 44.38 -12.32
CA GLY A 482 17.84 42.99 -12.34
C GLY A 482 18.10 42.28 -13.67
N HIS A 483 17.82 40.97 -13.73
CA HIS A 483 18.12 40.13 -14.90
C HIS A 483 16.88 39.40 -15.43
N GLY A 484 16.99 38.77 -16.60
CA GLY A 484 15.92 37.97 -17.19
C GLY A 484 14.91 38.77 -18.03
N VAL A 485 13.70 38.21 -18.21
CA VAL A 485 12.71 38.75 -19.18
C VAL A 485 12.27 40.19 -18.89
N PRO A 486 11.97 40.61 -17.64
CA PRO A 486 11.58 42.00 -17.36
C PRO A 486 12.68 43.01 -17.74
N ALA A 487 13.93 42.73 -17.36
CA ALA A 487 15.07 43.58 -17.64
C ALA A 487 15.34 43.68 -19.16
N ALA A 488 15.19 42.58 -19.90
CA ALA A 488 15.31 42.58 -21.36
C ALA A 488 14.25 43.43 -22.08
N ILE A 489 13.03 43.50 -21.53
CA ILE A 489 11.98 44.38 -22.06
C ILE A 489 12.37 45.85 -21.85
N GLU A 490 12.95 46.18 -20.69
CA GLU A 490 13.42 47.53 -20.38
C GLU A 490 14.63 47.94 -21.23
N ALA A 491 15.59 47.03 -21.47
CA ALA A 491 16.69 47.23 -22.42
C ALA A 491 16.16 47.56 -23.83
N ALA A 492 15.12 46.86 -24.30
CA ALA A 492 14.48 47.15 -25.58
C ALA A 492 13.76 48.51 -25.58
N MET A 493 13.16 48.93 -24.46
CA MET A 493 12.59 50.28 -24.34
C MET A 493 13.67 51.36 -24.36
N LEU A 494 14.82 51.09 -23.73
CA LEU A 494 15.97 51.98 -23.74
C LEU A 494 16.52 52.18 -25.15
N LYS A 495 16.59 51.12 -25.98
CA LYS A 495 16.90 51.24 -27.42
C LYS A 495 16.01 52.25 -28.12
N ILE A 496 14.69 52.16 -27.91
CA ILE A 496 13.72 53.07 -28.53
C ILE A 496 13.92 54.50 -28.03
N ALA A 497 14.09 54.69 -26.71
CA ALA A 497 14.34 56.00 -26.12
C ALA A 497 15.64 56.62 -26.67
N TYR A 498 16.72 55.84 -26.74
CA TYR A 498 18.00 56.26 -27.29
C TYR A 498 17.88 56.70 -28.75
N MET A 499 17.20 55.93 -29.61
CA MET A 499 17.01 56.28 -31.02
C MET A 499 16.28 57.62 -31.22
N GLN A 500 15.41 58.02 -30.29
CA GLN A 500 14.73 59.32 -30.34
C GLN A 500 15.66 60.49 -29.98
N THR A 501 16.80 60.22 -29.35
CA THR A 501 17.76 61.25 -28.91
C THR A 501 18.84 61.60 -29.93
N LEU A 502 18.87 60.93 -31.09
CA LEU A 502 19.94 61.09 -32.09
C LEU A 502 20.10 62.52 -32.62
N ALA A 503 19.07 63.36 -32.52
CA ALA A 503 19.18 64.80 -32.81
C ALA A 503 20.19 65.54 -31.90
N PHE A 504 20.47 64.99 -30.71
CA PHE A 504 21.42 65.51 -29.72
C PHE A 504 22.70 64.66 -29.62
N ALA A 505 22.99 63.81 -30.60
CA ALA A 505 24.09 62.84 -30.55
C ALA A 505 25.47 63.44 -30.23
N ASN A 506 25.72 64.71 -30.56
CA ASN A 506 26.97 65.43 -30.24
C ASN A 506 27.04 66.00 -28.81
N LYS A 507 25.99 65.80 -28.00
CA LYS A 507 25.83 66.29 -26.62
C LYS A 507 25.37 65.13 -25.73
N PRO A 508 26.28 64.27 -25.26
CA PRO A 508 25.92 63.07 -24.49
C PRO A 508 25.13 63.38 -23.21
N GLY A 509 25.30 64.57 -22.62
CA GLY A 509 24.48 64.99 -21.49
C GLY A 509 23.01 65.15 -21.87
N LYS A 510 22.73 65.77 -23.03
CA LYS A 510 21.37 65.93 -23.58
C LYS A 510 20.74 64.62 -24.02
N VAL A 511 21.55 63.65 -24.47
CA VAL A 511 21.10 62.28 -24.74
C VAL A 511 20.55 61.65 -23.45
N LEU A 512 21.33 61.67 -22.37
CA LEU A 512 20.91 61.13 -21.07
C LEU A 512 19.71 61.89 -20.47
N GLU A 513 19.67 63.22 -20.57
CA GLU A 513 18.50 64.02 -20.16
C GLU A 513 17.23 63.58 -20.91
N SER A 514 17.32 63.39 -22.22
CA SER A 514 16.18 63.01 -23.06
C SER A 514 15.71 61.59 -22.75
N ILE A 515 16.63 60.64 -22.55
CA ILE A 515 16.32 59.28 -22.09
C ILE A 515 15.64 59.33 -20.72
N ASN A 516 16.17 60.12 -19.78
CA ASN A 516 15.59 60.29 -18.46
C ASN A 516 14.16 60.85 -18.52
N VAL A 517 13.89 61.83 -19.39
CA VAL A 517 12.52 62.36 -19.59
C VAL A 517 11.58 61.29 -20.15
N SER A 518 12.07 60.46 -21.09
CA SER A 518 11.26 59.39 -21.69
C SER A 518 10.94 58.25 -20.71
N LEU A 519 11.81 57.97 -19.74
CA LEU A 519 11.65 56.85 -18.80
C LEU A 519 11.09 57.29 -17.42
N ALA A 520 11.40 58.50 -16.95
CA ALA A 520 11.05 58.95 -15.61
C ALA A 520 9.54 59.14 -15.40
N GLY A 521 8.98 58.40 -14.44
CA GLY A 521 7.57 58.47 -14.06
C GLY A 521 6.62 57.64 -14.92
N ASN A 522 7.13 56.94 -15.95
CA ASN A 522 6.35 55.99 -16.73
C ASN A 522 6.34 54.59 -16.12
N TYR A 523 7.29 54.28 -15.23
CA TYR A 523 7.43 53.00 -14.56
C TYR A 523 7.70 53.19 -13.07
N LYS A 524 6.97 52.48 -12.20
CA LYS A 524 7.14 52.61 -10.73
C LYS A 524 8.42 51.90 -10.29
N ASN A 525 9.33 52.63 -9.65
CA ASN A 525 10.55 52.13 -8.99
C ASN A 525 11.57 51.43 -9.91
N GLN A 526 11.65 51.82 -11.19
CA GLN A 526 12.67 51.32 -12.11
C GLN A 526 13.69 52.42 -12.41
N PHE A 527 14.96 52.13 -12.11
CA PHE A 527 16.09 53.00 -12.35
C PHE A 527 17.16 52.20 -13.09
N LEU A 528 17.91 52.87 -13.96
CA LEU A 528 19.00 52.24 -14.70
C LEU A 528 20.25 53.12 -14.65
N THR A 529 21.40 52.47 -14.77
CA THR A 529 22.69 53.15 -14.93
C THR A 529 22.96 53.31 -16.43
N ALA A 530 23.54 54.43 -16.85
CA ALA A 530 23.96 54.59 -18.25
C ALA A 530 25.18 55.50 -18.41
N SER A 531 25.99 55.26 -19.42
CA SER A 531 27.01 56.20 -19.89
C SER A 531 26.84 56.46 -21.38
N ALA A 532 26.82 57.74 -21.74
CA ALA A 532 26.74 58.20 -23.12
C ALA A 532 28.06 58.84 -23.52
N ILE A 533 28.53 58.53 -24.72
CA ILE A 533 29.75 59.10 -25.30
C ILE A 533 29.51 59.69 -26.67
N PHE A 534 30.33 60.68 -27.01
CA PHE A 534 30.46 61.18 -28.37
C PHE A 534 31.93 61.26 -28.75
N ILE A 535 32.31 60.59 -29.83
CA ILE A 535 33.66 60.58 -30.37
C ILE A 535 33.63 61.33 -31.70
N ASP A 536 34.46 62.36 -31.84
CA ASP A 536 34.72 63.05 -33.10
C ASP A 536 36.19 62.82 -33.48
N LEU A 537 36.43 61.99 -34.51
CA LEU A 537 37.78 61.64 -34.96
C LEU A 537 38.45 62.78 -35.74
N GLU A 538 37.69 63.68 -36.36
CA GLU A 538 38.22 64.83 -37.09
C GLU A 538 38.73 65.89 -36.12
N GLN A 539 37.93 66.20 -35.10
CA GLN A 539 38.31 67.14 -34.05
C GLN A 539 39.19 66.52 -32.98
N LYS A 540 39.30 65.19 -32.95
CA LYS A 540 40.01 64.40 -31.94
C LYS A 540 39.51 64.68 -30.53
N VAL A 541 38.18 64.64 -30.36
CA VAL A 541 37.51 64.95 -29.11
C VAL A 541 36.62 63.78 -28.68
N LEU A 542 36.73 63.42 -27.41
CA LEU A 542 35.80 62.56 -26.68
C LEU A 542 34.95 63.44 -25.76
N ARG A 543 33.63 63.27 -25.79
CA ARG A 543 32.72 63.82 -24.79
C ARG A 543 32.07 62.67 -24.04
N VAL A 544 31.99 62.77 -22.73
CA VAL A 544 31.41 61.73 -21.87
C VAL A 544 30.37 62.36 -20.95
N ALA A 545 29.22 61.70 -20.82
CA ALA A 545 28.27 61.93 -19.74
C ALA A 545 27.94 60.59 -19.08
N ASN A 546 27.64 60.63 -17.79
CA ASN A 546 27.42 59.41 -17.00
C ASN A 546 26.23 59.61 -16.05
N ALA A 547 25.42 58.57 -15.91
CA ALA A 547 24.19 58.49 -15.12
C ALA A 547 24.30 57.41 -14.04
N GLY A 548 25.35 57.47 -13.22
CA GLY A 548 25.62 56.50 -12.15
C GLY A 548 26.14 55.14 -12.64
N HIS A 549 26.69 55.09 -13.85
CA HIS A 549 27.28 53.89 -14.48
C HIS A 549 28.77 53.77 -14.16
N PRO A 550 29.41 52.59 -14.33
CA PRO A 550 30.87 52.48 -14.23
C PRO A 550 31.62 53.52 -15.07
N ALA A 551 32.83 53.84 -14.63
CA ALA A 551 33.65 54.87 -15.27
C ALA A 551 34.16 54.40 -16.63
N LEU A 552 34.32 55.34 -17.57
CA LEU A 552 35.06 55.08 -18.79
C LEU A 552 36.56 55.08 -18.46
N TYR A 553 37.27 54.03 -18.88
CA TYR A 553 38.72 53.97 -18.74
C TYR A 553 39.40 54.37 -20.05
N LYS A 554 40.33 55.32 -19.97
CA LYS A 554 41.14 55.76 -21.10
C LYS A 554 42.63 55.50 -20.82
N PHE A 555 43.32 54.89 -21.77
CA PHE A 555 44.73 54.54 -21.62
C PHE A 555 45.40 54.34 -22.97
N ASN A 556 46.73 54.44 -23.00
CA ASN A 556 47.55 54.09 -24.14
C ASN A 556 48.87 53.45 -23.67
N GLU A 557 49.72 53.03 -24.61
CA GLU A 557 51.01 52.39 -24.31
C GLU A 557 51.93 53.27 -23.43
N ASN A 558 51.86 54.59 -23.62
CA ASN A 558 52.68 55.59 -22.92
C ASN A 558 52.05 56.07 -21.59
N SER A 559 50.84 55.64 -21.25
CA SER A 559 50.13 56.05 -20.04
C SER A 559 50.89 55.62 -18.79
N LYS A 560 51.10 56.54 -17.83
CA LYS A 560 51.67 56.22 -16.50
C LYS A 560 50.66 55.58 -15.55
N SER A 561 49.37 55.76 -15.81
CA SER A 561 48.24 55.15 -15.12
C SER A 561 47.03 55.12 -16.06
N ILE A 562 46.02 54.32 -15.75
CA ILE A 562 44.72 54.36 -16.45
C ILE A 562 43.98 55.65 -16.04
N GLU A 563 43.48 56.40 -17.02
CA GLU A 563 42.66 57.59 -16.80
C GLU A 563 41.20 57.17 -16.56
N VAL A 564 40.66 57.47 -15.37
CA VAL A 564 39.30 57.09 -14.96
C VAL A 564 38.37 58.29 -15.14
N ILE A 565 37.47 58.24 -16.14
CA ILE A 565 36.55 59.31 -16.51
C ILE A 565 35.15 59.00 -15.97
N ARG A 566 34.71 59.74 -14.94
CA ARG A 566 33.41 59.53 -14.25
C ARG A 566 32.68 60.86 -13.99
N PRO A 567 32.08 61.49 -15.02
CA PRO A 567 31.26 62.68 -14.85
C PRO A 567 30.14 62.44 -13.82
N LYS A 568 29.83 63.42 -12.98
CA LYS A 568 28.81 63.26 -11.93
C LYS A 568 27.38 63.40 -12.47
N GLY A 569 26.64 62.31 -12.63
CA GLY A 569 25.20 62.33 -12.92
C GLY A 569 24.40 61.35 -12.07
N LYS A 570 23.08 61.59 -11.95
CA LYS A 570 22.15 60.72 -11.19
C LYS A 570 21.67 59.55 -12.05
N LEU A 571 21.21 58.46 -11.43
CA LEU A 571 20.57 57.35 -12.13
C LEU A 571 19.42 57.83 -13.03
N ILE A 572 19.27 57.20 -14.20
CA ILE A 572 18.13 57.44 -15.09
C ILE A 572 16.86 56.95 -14.41
N GLY A 573 15.76 57.70 -14.54
CA GLY A 573 14.46 57.39 -13.94
C GLY A 573 14.30 57.89 -12.50
N TYR A 574 15.40 58.20 -11.79
CA TYR A 574 15.38 58.56 -10.35
C TYR A 574 14.62 59.85 -10.06
N SER A 575 14.75 60.85 -10.93
CA SER A 575 14.04 62.12 -10.83
C SER A 575 13.81 62.72 -12.21
N LYS A 576 12.64 63.33 -12.44
CA LYS A 576 12.29 63.98 -13.72
C LYS A 576 13.22 65.14 -14.11
N GLU A 577 13.91 65.74 -13.13
CA GLU A 577 14.82 66.90 -13.30
C GLU A 577 16.30 66.48 -13.23
N GLY A 578 16.66 65.37 -13.88
CA GLY A 578 18.05 64.91 -13.97
C GLY A 578 18.90 65.82 -14.87
N MET A 579 20.02 66.34 -14.37
CA MET A 579 21.05 67.02 -15.18
C MET A 579 22.29 66.13 -15.27
N TYR A 580 22.86 66.05 -16.47
CA TYR A 580 24.00 65.18 -16.80
C TYR A 580 25.15 66.01 -17.37
N PRO A 581 26.14 66.40 -16.55
CA PRO A 581 27.28 67.20 -17.01
C PRO A 581 28.15 66.42 -17.98
N GLU A 582 28.74 67.14 -18.94
CA GLU A 582 29.65 66.59 -19.94
C GLU A 582 31.10 66.91 -19.57
N GLU A 583 31.98 65.91 -19.66
CA GLU A 583 33.42 66.12 -19.66
C GLU A 583 33.96 65.97 -21.09
N VAL A 584 34.94 66.82 -21.44
CA VAL A 584 35.55 66.86 -22.76
C VAL A 584 37.02 66.51 -22.65
N HIS A 585 37.43 65.49 -23.39
CA HIS A 585 38.76 64.90 -23.37
C HIS A 585 39.35 64.91 -24.77
N SER A 586 40.65 65.21 -24.89
CA SER A 586 41.35 65.09 -26.18
C SER A 586 41.70 63.63 -26.48
N LEU A 587 41.67 63.27 -27.76
CA LEU A 587 42.04 61.96 -28.27
C LEU A 587 43.35 62.05 -29.04
N ILE A 588 44.24 61.11 -28.79
CA ILE A 588 45.47 60.95 -29.58
C ILE A 588 45.55 59.54 -30.17
N LYS A 589 46.41 59.40 -31.18
CA LYS A 589 46.70 58.11 -31.80
C LYS A 589 47.28 57.16 -30.73
N GLY A 590 46.74 55.95 -30.67
CA GLY A 590 47.07 54.92 -29.69
C GLY A 590 46.17 54.90 -28.45
N ASP A 591 45.26 55.89 -28.29
CA ASP A 591 44.31 55.89 -27.18
C ASP A 591 43.31 54.74 -27.30
N LYS A 592 43.10 54.05 -26.18
CA LYS A 592 42.10 53.01 -25.98
C LYS A 592 41.06 53.50 -24.99
N LEU A 593 39.80 53.26 -25.31
CA LEU A 593 38.66 53.59 -24.44
C LEU A 593 37.93 52.31 -24.09
N PHE A 594 37.64 52.10 -22.81
CA PHE A 594 36.91 50.94 -22.33
C PHE A 594 35.68 51.39 -21.54
N LEU A 595 34.51 50.99 -22.01
CA LEU A 595 33.23 51.16 -21.33
C LEU A 595 32.67 49.79 -21.02
N PHE A 596 32.07 49.63 -19.85
CA PHE A 596 31.55 48.35 -19.40
C PHE A 596 30.45 48.53 -18.35
N THR A 597 29.61 47.50 -18.21
CA THR A 597 28.64 47.35 -17.12
C THR A 597 29.32 46.70 -15.91
N ASP A 598 28.75 46.87 -14.73
CA ASP A 598 29.35 46.44 -13.46
C ASP A 598 29.59 44.94 -13.35
N GLY A 599 28.83 44.10 -14.07
CA GLY A 599 29.12 42.65 -14.19
C GLY A 599 30.54 42.32 -14.71
N ILE A 600 31.25 43.28 -15.33
CA ILE A 600 32.68 43.13 -15.61
C ILE A 600 33.50 43.05 -14.31
N TRP A 601 33.21 43.82 -13.27
CA TRP A 601 33.98 43.77 -12.02
C TRP A 601 33.85 42.42 -11.31
N ASP A 602 32.68 41.80 -11.38
CA ASP A 602 32.41 40.47 -10.81
C ASP A 602 33.30 39.37 -11.43
N LEU A 603 33.78 39.54 -12.66
CA LEU A 603 34.72 38.60 -13.28
C LEU A 603 36.10 38.59 -12.61
N TRP A 604 36.49 39.71 -11.99
CA TRP A 604 37.79 39.91 -11.35
C TRP A 604 37.72 39.96 -9.82
N GLU A 605 36.52 39.78 -9.25
CA GLU A 605 36.34 39.73 -7.79
C GLU A 605 36.86 38.39 -7.24
N ASN A 606 38.02 38.43 -6.57
CA ASN A 606 38.67 37.28 -5.93
C ASN A 606 39.01 37.58 -4.45
N GLY A 607 38.09 38.23 -3.74
CA GLY A 607 38.27 38.66 -2.34
C GLY A 607 38.87 40.06 -2.17
N ASP A 608 39.36 40.67 -3.27
CA ASP A 608 39.73 42.08 -3.41
C ASP A 608 38.73 42.81 -4.33
N SER A 609 38.76 44.15 -4.36
CA SER A 609 37.89 44.96 -5.22
C SER A 609 38.11 44.67 -6.71
N GLY A 610 37.08 44.17 -7.40
CA GLY A 610 37.14 43.84 -8.84
C GLY A 610 37.54 45.03 -9.72
N GLU A 611 37.21 46.27 -9.31
CA GLU A 611 37.64 47.49 -9.99
C GLU A 611 39.17 47.67 -9.97
N GLU A 612 39.82 47.41 -8.84
CA GLU A 612 41.28 47.58 -8.69
C GLU A 612 42.03 46.53 -9.51
N VAL A 613 41.59 45.27 -9.44
CA VAL A 613 42.19 44.15 -10.18
C VAL A 613 42.07 44.37 -11.70
N LEU A 614 40.92 44.86 -12.18
CA LEU A 614 40.73 45.18 -13.60
C LEU A 614 41.65 46.32 -14.07
N LEU A 615 41.81 47.37 -13.26
CA LEU A 615 42.72 48.48 -13.58
C LEU A 615 44.16 48.00 -13.71
N ASP A 616 44.62 47.15 -12.79
CA ASP A 616 45.96 46.55 -12.85
C ASP A 616 46.13 45.65 -14.08
N TRP A 617 45.12 44.84 -14.40
CA TRP A 617 45.12 43.97 -15.57
C TRP A 617 45.23 44.78 -16.87
N LEU A 618 44.44 45.85 -17.01
CA LEU A 618 44.49 46.77 -18.15
C LEU A 618 45.83 47.50 -18.23
N PHE A 619 46.39 47.92 -17.10
CA PHE A 619 47.66 48.64 -17.06
C PHE A 619 48.84 47.77 -17.53
N GLN A 620 48.88 46.49 -17.14
CA GLN A 620 49.89 45.53 -17.59
C GLN A 620 49.80 45.26 -19.10
N ARG A 621 48.59 45.36 -19.67
CA ARG A 621 48.30 45.06 -21.08
C ARG A 621 48.05 46.30 -21.93
N LYS A 622 48.35 47.51 -21.43
CA LYS A 622 48.06 48.79 -22.11
C LYS A 622 48.68 48.93 -23.51
N GLY A 623 49.73 48.17 -23.82
CA GLY A 623 50.37 48.11 -25.14
C GLY A 623 49.69 47.15 -26.13
N GLU A 624 48.85 46.22 -25.67
CA GLU A 624 48.17 45.23 -26.52
C GLU A 624 47.06 45.86 -27.36
N SER A 625 46.82 45.37 -28.59
CA SER A 625 45.72 45.85 -29.42
C SER A 625 44.36 45.56 -28.77
N VAL A 626 43.31 46.27 -29.20
CA VAL A 626 41.95 46.03 -28.70
C VAL A 626 41.45 44.60 -29.01
N GLU A 627 41.94 43.96 -30.07
CA GLU A 627 41.66 42.54 -30.35
C GLU A 627 42.23 41.61 -29.26
N SER A 628 43.46 41.86 -28.82
CA SER A 628 44.12 41.06 -27.79
C SER A 628 43.45 41.27 -26.42
N LEU A 629 43.10 42.52 -26.09
CA LEU A 629 42.34 42.85 -24.89
C LEU A 629 40.96 42.16 -24.88
N TYR A 630 40.24 42.20 -26.00
CA TYR A 630 38.97 41.46 -26.14
C TYR A 630 39.17 39.96 -25.90
N GLY A 631 40.18 39.34 -26.51
CA GLY A 631 40.49 37.93 -26.33
C GLY A 631 40.81 37.57 -24.87
N GLY A 632 41.53 38.44 -24.16
CA GLY A 632 41.81 38.28 -22.73
C GLY A 632 40.55 38.36 -21.86
N ILE A 633 39.62 39.28 -22.15
CA ILE A 633 38.34 39.39 -21.44
C ILE A 633 37.44 38.17 -21.75
N ASP A 634 37.34 37.76 -23.02
CA ASP A 634 36.56 36.57 -23.43
C ASP A 634 37.08 35.30 -22.73
N GLU A 635 38.39 35.17 -22.53
CA GLU A 635 38.97 34.06 -21.79
C GLU A 635 38.55 34.05 -20.31
N HIS A 636 38.55 35.20 -19.63
CA HIS A 636 38.08 35.31 -18.24
C HIS A 636 36.60 34.93 -18.11
N ILE A 637 35.76 35.39 -19.05
CA ILE A 637 34.34 35.03 -19.10
C ILE A 637 34.15 33.51 -19.29
N ARG A 638 34.92 32.89 -20.19
CA ARG A 638 34.87 31.44 -20.41
C ARG A 638 35.32 30.63 -19.20
N LEU A 639 36.32 31.11 -18.46
CA LEU A 639 36.80 30.48 -17.23
C LEU A 639 35.74 30.57 -16.14
N ARG A 640 35.16 31.75 -15.91
CA ARG A 640 34.06 31.94 -14.94
C ARG A 640 32.87 31.04 -15.24
N ASN A 641 32.46 30.95 -16.51
CA ASN A 641 31.36 30.09 -16.95
C ASN A 641 31.58 28.58 -16.70
N LYS A 642 32.82 28.11 -16.50
CA LYS A 642 33.08 26.72 -16.09
C LYS A 642 32.78 26.46 -14.61
N GLU A 643 32.82 27.50 -13.78
CA GLU A 643 32.55 27.44 -12.34
C GLU A 643 31.06 27.64 -12.01
N GLY A 644 30.31 28.26 -12.92
CA GLY A 644 28.88 28.53 -12.83
C GLY A 644 28.49 29.64 -13.80
N PRO A 645 27.18 29.86 -14.07
CA PRO A 645 26.76 31.05 -14.81
C PRO A 645 27.17 32.34 -14.07
N ALA A 646 27.44 33.41 -14.81
CA ALA A 646 27.66 34.73 -14.21
C ALA A 646 26.43 35.15 -13.38
N ASP A 647 26.69 35.86 -12.27
CA ASP A 647 25.64 36.33 -11.37
C ASP A 647 24.93 37.57 -11.93
N ASP A 648 25.62 38.35 -12.78
CA ASP A 648 25.09 39.52 -13.48
C ASP A 648 25.43 39.56 -14.97
N ASP A 649 24.73 40.42 -15.72
CA ASP A 649 24.95 40.63 -17.14
C ASP A 649 26.28 41.37 -17.41
N ILE A 650 26.99 40.97 -18.46
CA ILE A 650 28.33 41.50 -18.76
C ILE A 650 28.33 42.10 -20.16
N THR A 651 28.53 43.41 -20.22
CA THR A 651 28.58 44.16 -21.48
C THR A 651 29.75 45.11 -21.49
N PHE A 652 30.44 45.19 -22.62
CA PHE A 652 31.54 46.12 -22.77
C PHE A 652 31.79 46.55 -24.20
N ILE A 653 32.45 47.70 -24.34
CA ILE A 653 32.84 48.33 -25.60
C ILE A 653 34.29 48.81 -25.46
N LEU A 654 35.14 48.34 -26.36
CA LEU A 654 36.52 48.75 -26.51
C LEU A 654 36.69 49.55 -27.80
N PHE A 655 37.35 50.70 -27.72
CA PHE A 655 37.76 51.52 -28.86
C PHE A 655 39.28 51.63 -28.91
N GLU A 656 39.87 51.67 -30.12
CA GLU A 656 41.28 51.99 -30.35
C GLU A 656 41.39 53.06 -31.43
N ILE A 657 42.03 54.18 -31.12
CA ILE A 657 42.35 55.24 -32.08
C ILE A 657 43.68 54.87 -32.77
N THR A 658 43.67 54.57 -34.08
CA THR A 658 44.79 53.93 -34.81
C THR A 658 45.55 54.81 -35.77
#